data_AF-A0A9D1AUD3-F1
#
_entry.id   AF-A0A9D1AUD3-F1
#
_cell.length_a   1.000
_cell.length_b   1.000
_cell.length_c   1.000
_cell.angle_alpha   90.00
_cell.angle_beta   90.00
_cell.angle_gamma   90.00
#
_symmetry.space_group_name_H-M   'P 1'
#
loop_
_entity.id
_entity.type
_entity.pdbx_description
1 polymer ?
#
loop_
_entity_poly.entity_id
_entity_poly.type
_entity_poly.pdbx_seq_one_letter_code
_entity_poly.pdbx_strand_id
1 'polypeptide(L)'
;MWPLFLALSAAWAIDIGVPGDQPTVADAISAASDGDTISIDASLGPYQESVTIDKSVTIRGVNGLPQLQPDSISDGFFKLNGSGVVATIEHVAIDGGGTSRAVLHQQGALTLDDVQISNTYSATQGGAIWVEADASNVLVIRGSTFSLSTATGEGGIISAVAGDLTLEDSTFTGGTSTSKHGGAVHFAGDGELVISACTFAGSAADRGGALHLVHTGDAQISGSVFSNNEATGNRGGGALYAEDPALLVLGSSTFLSNHAIKDGGAVQLRKTAGVFSNNRYCGNSADGKGGALRLQKDATANISYDIFLENAAGLDGGALWIDGVASVTHVSLSLNAATQGAALASDKDGDAQLIDSYVADHTSAAALALTHANALLSSTSSAYWNNPLGDLNGATDLGGTVIDDPDLGPPTAGACLFGELLPPAGSVLVGAASDGTTIGALQPVPDADDDGFQPPADCDDTDPTSFPGANDAPGDGIDQDCNGVDAGFCYEDLDQDGFGQGNVVVAQDGSCDRIQSEAALDGDCDDTDPTSFPGAAEIPGDGIDQSCDGSDVAMCYVDNDGDGFGDLLYPLASADEDCDDPGEAYTGSDCDDYDVNINPNGTEVADDGVDSDCSGADTVTCYEDGDGDGVGSMVAVLSANGLCQLELGRSWVSDDCDDTDPTVSPWNNEIVDDGIDQDCSGTDAITCFLDTDRDGFGTDLIVASDGVCDGLAGEQDVGGDCADDDAGVYPGAPELPDGLDNDCDGLIDNAIDTDGDGLGDEAEIEIFGTDPSNPDSDADGLLDGDEVSAGVDPLDPDSDGDGLTDGDEGLVDTDSDGLIDALDDDDDGDGIDSRTEAPEGTPIDTDGDGLSDHLDPDSDGDGLSDAEEGTRDSDCDGTPDWLDPEQGGDCEARPPAQEGPQIGYTGCACGHSSPAGGWLALAGLLAWRRRGRQTPRAPAPQTPRAPAPQTPRAPRTTGGPVLRWAPVGPGGPRAPAPDL
;
A
#
# COMPACT_ATOMS: atom_id res chain seq x y z
N MET A 1 29.95 -62.20 11.99
CA MET A 1 30.13 -61.32 10.83
C MET A 1 28.75 -60.86 10.38
N TRP A 2 28.20 -59.91 11.12
CA TRP A 2 27.69 -58.68 10.50
C TRP A 2 28.93 -57.77 10.30
N PRO A 3 28.89 -56.68 9.50
CA PRO A 3 27.77 -56.15 8.71
C PRO A 3 28.01 -56.16 7.20
N LEU A 4 26.94 -56.02 6.41
CA LEU A 4 26.92 -55.42 5.05
C LEU A 4 25.46 -55.34 4.54
N PHE A 5 24.64 -54.56 5.25
CA PHE A 5 23.25 -54.20 4.90
C PHE A 5 22.90 -52.95 5.73
N LEU A 6 23.42 -51.80 5.30
CA LEU A 6 23.17 -50.47 5.90
C LEU A 6 23.74 -49.37 4.98
N ALA A 7 23.24 -49.33 3.75
CA ALA A 7 23.40 -48.28 2.74
C ALA A 7 22.29 -48.52 1.69
N LEU A 8 21.79 -47.47 1.05
CA LEU A 8 20.57 -47.49 0.22
C LEU A 8 19.32 -47.98 0.97
N SER A 9 18.89 -47.16 1.92
CA SER A 9 17.46 -46.82 2.00
C SER A 9 17.36 -45.30 1.87
N ALA A 10 17.15 -44.80 0.66
CA ALA A 10 16.39 -43.56 0.53
C ALA A 10 15.00 -43.89 1.09
N ALA A 11 14.65 -43.29 2.21
CA ALA A 11 13.25 -43.26 2.61
C ALA A 11 12.53 -42.41 1.56
N TRP A 12 11.50 -42.98 0.95
CA TRP A 12 10.60 -42.20 0.12
C TRP A 12 9.82 -41.32 1.10
N ALA A 13 9.76 -40.01 0.88
CA ALA A 13 9.00 -39.11 1.73
C ALA A 13 7.54 -39.59 1.79
N ILE A 14 7.04 -39.82 3.00
CA ILE A 14 5.68 -40.27 3.25
C ILE A 14 4.83 -39.06 3.65
N ASP A 15 3.67 -38.90 3.03
CA ASP A 15 2.60 -38.03 3.55
C ASP A 15 1.79 -38.78 4.61
N ILE A 16 1.56 -38.13 5.75
CA ILE A 16 0.88 -38.69 6.92
C ILE A 16 -0.37 -37.84 7.24
N GLY A 17 -1.54 -38.32 6.85
CA GLY A 17 -2.79 -37.56 6.99
C GLY A 17 -3.31 -37.48 8.42
N VAL A 18 -3.71 -36.28 8.84
CA VAL A 18 -4.26 -35.97 10.17
C VAL A 18 -5.63 -35.27 10.07
N PRO A 19 -6.71 -35.84 10.65
CA PRO A 19 -6.85 -37.20 11.17
C PRO A 19 -7.15 -38.21 10.05
N GLY A 20 -6.30 -39.20 9.90
CA GLY A 20 -6.49 -40.27 8.90
C GLY A 20 -5.60 -41.46 9.21
N ASP A 21 -4.30 -41.29 8.93
CA ASP A 21 -3.25 -42.26 9.27
C ASP A 21 -2.87 -42.17 10.75
N GLN A 22 -2.88 -40.96 11.32
CA GLN A 22 -2.69 -40.70 12.75
C GLN A 22 -3.84 -39.87 13.33
N PRO A 23 -4.11 -39.95 14.65
CA PRO A 23 -5.26 -39.30 15.28
C PRO A 23 -5.00 -37.86 15.75
N THR A 24 -3.73 -37.43 15.89
CA THR A 24 -3.33 -36.06 16.28
C THR A 24 -2.02 -35.69 15.59
N VAL A 25 -1.68 -34.39 15.56
CA VAL A 25 -0.45 -33.87 14.96
C VAL A 25 0.79 -34.37 15.73
N ALA A 26 0.72 -34.48 17.06
CA ALA A 26 1.79 -35.06 17.87
C ALA A 26 2.06 -36.54 17.55
N ASP A 27 1.02 -37.34 17.28
CA ASP A 27 1.18 -38.75 16.87
C ASP A 27 1.74 -38.85 15.44
N ALA A 28 1.41 -37.90 14.53
CA ALA A 28 1.99 -37.81 13.20
C ALA A 28 3.49 -37.47 13.23
N ILE A 29 3.90 -36.42 13.95
CA ILE A 29 5.32 -36.08 14.15
C ILE A 29 6.06 -37.25 14.81
N SER A 30 5.41 -37.98 15.73
CA SER A 30 5.99 -39.18 16.35
C SER A 30 6.22 -40.32 15.36
N ALA A 31 5.33 -40.50 14.38
CA ALA A 31 5.41 -41.52 13.34
C ALA A 31 6.39 -41.19 12.19
N ALA A 32 6.54 -39.90 11.86
CA ALA A 32 7.37 -39.41 10.75
C ALA A 32 8.87 -39.74 10.84
N SER A 33 9.55 -39.66 9.71
CA SER A 33 11.01 -39.69 9.51
C SER A 33 11.51 -38.32 9.08
N ASP A 34 12.82 -38.09 9.08
CA ASP A 34 13.39 -36.89 8.45
C ASP A 34 13.10 -36.91 6.93
N GLY A 35 12.45 -35.87 6.43
CA GLY A 35 11.99 -35.72 5.03
C GLY A 35 10.51 -36.07 4.79
N ASP A 36 9.77 -36.55 5.78
CA ASP A 36 8.33 -36.85 5.64
C ASP A 36 7.46 -35.56 5.71
N THR A 37 6.25 -35.65 5.14
CA THR A 37 5.23 -34.59 5.15
C THR A 37 4.03 -35.00 6.02
N ILE A 38 3.39 -34.01 6.67
CA ILE A 38 2.25 -34.21 7.55
C ILE A 38 1.12 -33.29 7.09
N SER A 39 0.13 -33.86 6.40
CA SER A 39 -1.04 -33.13 5.91
C SER A 39 -2.15 -33.04 6.97
N ILE A 40 -2.57 -31.83 7.33
CA ILE A 40 -3.61 -31.54 8.33
C ILE A 40 -4.90 -31.11 7.61
N ASP A 41 -5.99 -31.84 7.80
CA ASP A 41 -7.27 -31.59 7.11
C ASP A 41 -8.10 -30.50 7.81
N ALA A 42 -8.39 -29.38 7.13
CA ALA A 42 -9.17 -28.28 7.71
C ALA A 42 -10.63 -28.64 8.03
N SER A 43 -11.24 -29.56 7.27
CA SER A 43 -12.65 -29.95 7.42
C SER A 43 -12.94 -30.75 8.71
N LEU A 44 -11.88 -31.18 9.41
CA LEU A 44 -11.93 -32.04 10.59
C LEU A 44 -11.42 -31.34 11.88
N GLY A 45 -11.02 -30.07 11.80
CA GLY A 45 -10.59 -29.24 12.92
C GLY A 45 -11.73 -28.60 13.75
N PRO A 46 -11.42 -27.72 14.73
CA PRO A 46 -10.09 -27.23 15.09
C PRO A 46 -9.27 -28.23 15.91
N TYR A 47 -7.94 -28.13 15.81
CA TYR A 47 -6.98 -28.99 16.49
C TYR A 47 -6.51 -28.34 17.80
N GLN A 48 -6.71 -29.04 18.93
CA GLN A 48 -6.36 -28.54 20.27
C GLN A 48 -5.32 -29.45 20.94
N GLU A 49 -4.04 -29.14 20.74
CA GLU A 49 -2.88 -29.80 21.34
C GLU A 49 -1.68 -28.81 21.41
N SER A 50 -0.54 -29.26 21.95
CA SER A 50 0.76 -28.58 21.83
C SER A 50 1.78 -29.63 21.38
N VAL A 51 2.47 -29.40 20.26
CA VAL A 51 3.39 -30.36 19.63
C VAL A 51 4.85 -29.94 19.74
N THR A 52 5.75 -30.92 19.81
CA THR A 52 7.20 -30.69 19.70
C THR A 52 7.69 -31.27 18.38
N ILE A 53 8.44 -30.48 17.62
CA ILE A 53 9.11 -30.89 16.38
C ILE A 53 10.59 -31.14 16.73
N ASP A 54 11.00 -32.40 16.64
CA ASP A 54 12.38 -32.87 16.90
C ASP A 54 12.98 -33.66 15.72
N LYS A 55 12.35 -33.55 14.54
CA LYS A 55 12.71 -34.17 13.25
C LYS A 55 12.51 -33.15 12.13
N SER A 56 13.22 -33.32 11.03
CA SER A 56 13.09 -32.44 9.86
C SER A 56 11.90 -32.85 9.01
N VAL A 57 10.78 -32.12 9.11
CA VAL A 57 9.50 -32.48 8.48
C VAL A 57 8.78 -31.25 7.91
N THR A 58 7.92 -31.49 6.92
CA THR A 58 6.99 -30.50 6.40
C THR A 58 5.61 -30.72 7.03
N ILE A 59 4.93 -29.67 7.47
CA ILE A 59 3.57 -29.71 8.02
C ILE A 59 2.68 -28.80 7.19
N ARG A 60 1.77 -29.39 6.40
CA ARG A 60 0.95 -28.70 5.39
C ARG A 60 -0.52 -28.73 5.78
N GLY A 61 -1.25 -27.63 5.60
CA GLY A 61 -2.71 -27.66 5.63
C GLY A 61 -3.32 -28.11 4.30
N VAL A 62 -4.41 -28.89 4.37
CA VAL A 62 -5.13 -29.40 3.19
C VAL A 62 -6.64 -29.31 3.38
N ASN A 63 -7.38 -29.32 2.26
CA ASN A 63 -8.85 -29.19 2.22
C ASN A 63 -9.37 -27.86 2.83
N GLY A 64 -8.60 -26.79 2.65
CA GLY A 64 -8.79 -25.46 3.26
C GLY A 64 -7.74 -25.18 4.35
N LEU A 65 -7.88 -24.04 5.04
CA LEU A 65 -6.92 -23.55 6.02
C LEU A 65 -7.20 -24.11 7.45
N PRO A 66 -6.41 -25.07 7.98
CA PRO A 66 -6.73 -25.74 9.23
C PRO A 66 -6.51 -24.84 10.44
N GLN A 67 -7.46 -24.88 11.38
CA GLN A 67 -7.45 -24.08 12.60
C GLN A 67 -6.74 -24.82 13.74
N LEU A 68 -5.57 -24.34 14.13
CA LEU A 68 -4.73 -24.88 15.21
C LEU A 68 -4.84 -23.98 16.45
N GLN A 69 -4.94 -24.58 17.65
CA GLN A 69 -5.09 -23.82 18.90
C GLN A 69 -4.30 -24.48 20.05
N PRO A 70 -3.37 -23.76 20.73
CA PRO A 70 -2.55 -24.34 21.79
C PRO A 70 -3.38 -24.84 22.99
N ASP A 71 -3.12 -26.07 23.45
CA ASP A 71 -3.64 -26.54 24.75
C ASP A 71 -2.80 -26.05 25.95
N SER A 72 -1.61 -25.48 25.69
CA SER A 72 -0.67 -25.01 26.72
C SER A 72 -0.21 -23.55 26.53
N ILE A 73 -0.15 -22.82 27.65
CA ILE A 73 0.18 -21.38 27.68
C ILE A 73 1.69 -21.06 27.68
N SER A 74 2.56 -22.07 27.71
CA SER A 74 4.02 -21.89 27.83
C SER A 74 4.78 -22.23 26.56
N ASP A 75 4.38 -23.29 25.87
CA ASP A 75 5.17 -23.90 24.80
C ASP A 75 4.64 -23.52 23.41
N GLY A 76 3.42 -23.00 23.32
CA GLY A 76 2.73 -22.66 22.07
C GLY A 76 2.06 -23.88 21.42
N PHE A 77 1.57 -23.73 20.19
CA PHE A 77 1.14 -24.89 19.41
C PHE A 77 2.36 -25.66 18.90
N PHE A 78 3.32 -24.95 18.29
CA PHE A 78 4.55 -25.55 17.76
C PHE A 78 5.77 -25.22 18.62
N LYS A 79 6.53 -26.25 18.98
CA LYS A 79 7.81 -26.12 19.67
C LYS A 79 8.93 -26.79 18.89
N LEU A 80 9.82 -26.01 18.28
CA LEU A 80 10.99 -26.54 17.56
C LEU A 80 12.15 -26.75 18.53
N ASN A 81 12.69 -27.97 18.59
CA ASN A 81 13.71 -28.34 19.59
C ASN A 81 14.68 -29.41 19.04
N GLY A 82 15.54 -29.03 18.10
CA GLY A 82 16.70 -29.84 17.71
C GLY A 82 17.70 -29.06 16.85
N SER A 83 18.93 -28.91 17.34
CA SER A 83 20.00 -28.30 16.53
C SER A 83 20.30 -29.19 15.31
N GLY A 84 20.12 -28.63 14.11
CA GLY A 84 20.18 -29.35 12.84
C GLY A 84 18.85 -29.93 12.32
N VAL A 85 17.73 -29.72 13.03
CA VAL A 85 16.38 -29.94 12.49
C VAL A 85 16.04 -28.81 11.53
N VAL A 86 15.45 -29.14 10.38
CA VAL A 86 14.87 -28.17 9.43
C VAL A 86 13.39 -28.49 9.26
N ALA A 87 12.51 -27.58 9.66
CA ALA A 87 11.06 -27.77 9.59
C ALA A 87 10.38 -26.68 8.76
N THR A 88 9.38 -27.06 7.98
CA THR A 88 8.50 -26.14 7.24
C THR A 88 7.08 -26.32 7.76
N ILE A 89 6.37 -25.22 7.99
CA ILE A 89 4.96 -25.21 8.36
C ILE A 89 4.25 -24.30 7.36
N GLU A 90 3.28 -24.83 6.63
CA GLU A 90 2.69 -24.17 5.46
C GLU A 90 1.17 -24.30 5.39
N HIS A 91 0.49 -23.24 4.92
CA HIS A 91 -0.98 -23.18 4.75
C HIS A 91 -1.77 -23.56 6.03
N VAL A 92 -1.48 -22.93 7.18
CA VAL A 92 -2.23 -23.18 8.44
C VAL A 92 -2.57 -21.90 9.20
N ALA A 93 -3.66 -21.95 9.98
CA ALA A 93 -4.05 -20.89 10.91
C ALA A 93 -3.75 -21.29 12.37
N ILE A 94 -3.27 -20.35 13.19
CA ILE A 94 -2.99 -20.54 14.61
C ILE A 94 -3.64 -19.42 15.43
N ASP A 95 -4.64 -19.76 16.26
CA ASP A 95 -5.25 -18.85 17.23
C ASP A 95 -4.67 -19.09 18.63
N GLY A 96 -3.96 -18.11 19.18
CA GLY A 96 -3.38 -18.17 20.53
C GLY A 96 -4.40 -18.02 21.67
N GLY A 97 -5.68 -17.82 21.37
CA GLY A 97 -6.78 -17.73 22.33
C GLY A 97 -6.65 -16.57 23.33
N GLY A 98 -5.89 -15.53 22.99
CA GLY A 98 -5.52 -14.40 23.86
C GLY A 98 -4.70 -14.80 25.10
N THR A 99 -4.15 -16.01 25.15
CA THR A 99 -3.51 -16.57 26.36
C THR A 99 -2.19 -17.32 26.10
N SER A 100 -1.92 -17.70 24.85
CA SER A 100 -0.78 -18.52 24.45
C SER A 100 -0.07 -17.90 23.24
N ARG A 101 1.23 -18.21 23.09
CA ARG A 101 1.97 -17.96 21.83
C ARG A 101 1.63 -19.01 20.78
N ALA A 102 2.02 -18.78 19.53
CA ALA A 102 1.91 -19.79 18.47
C ALA A 102 3.15 -20.71 18.42
N VAL A 103 4.36 -20.13 18.47
CA VAL A 103 5.63 -20.85 18.24
C VAL A 103 6.68 -20.56 19.32
N LEU A 104 7.27 -21.62 19.88
CA LEU A 104 8.51 -21.58 20.66
C LEU A 104 9.65 -22.23 19.88
N HIS A 105 10.55 -21.42 19.34
CA HIS A 105 11.70 -21.88 18.55
C HIS A 105 12.95 -21.90 19.43
N GLN A 106 13.37 -23.10 19.86
CA GLN A 106 14.53 -23.26 20.75
C GLN A 106 15.82 -23.52 19.98
N GLN A 107 15.80 -24.49 19.05
CA GLN A 107 16.94 -24.93 18.24
C GLN A 107 16.46 -25.47 16.88
N GLY A 108 17.08 -25.02 15.78
CA GLY A 108 16.87 -25.55 14.41
C GLY A 108 16.62 -24.46 13.36
N ALA A 109 16.20 -24.85 12.16
CA ALA A 109 15.66 -23.93 11.16
C ALA A 109 14.14 -24.11 11.04
N LEU A 110 13.41 -23.00 10.92
CA LEU A 110 11.96 -22.98 10.73
C LEU A 110 11.58 -22.07 9.56
N THR A 111 10.83 -22.61 8.62
CA THR A 111 10.09 -21.84 7.61
C THR A 111 8.61 -21.81 7.97
N LEU A 112 8.01 -20.62 7.95
CA LEU A 112 6.55 -20.43 7.97
C LEU A 112 6.14 -19.84 6.60
N ASP A 113 5.25 -20.52 5.87
CA ASP A 113 4.83 -20.13 4.52
C ASP A 113 3.30 -20.12 4.40
N ASP A 114 2.67 -19.02 3.97
CA ASP A 114 1.20 -18.84 4.02
C ASP A 114 0.59 -19.26 5.38
N VAL A 115 1.13 -18.73 6.48
CA VAL A 115 0.64 -19.02 7.84
C VAL A 115 -0.11 -17.82 8.41
N GLN A 116 -1.31 -18.05 8.92
CA GLN A 116 -2.13 -17.03 9.58
C GLN A 116 -2.05 -17.16 11.10
N ILE A 117 -1.36 -16.25 11.80
CA ILE A 117 -1.18 -16.30 13.25
C ILE A 117 -1.90 -15.13 13.91
N SER A 118 -2.87 -15.43 14.78
CA SER A 118 -3.77 -14.42 15.35
C SER A 118 -3.92 -14.55 16.87
N ASN A 119 -4.27 -13.42 17.52
CA ASN A 119 -4.80 -13.39 18.88
C ASN A 119 -3.87 -14.09 19.90
N THR A 120 -2.56 -13.88 19.78
CA THR A 120 -1.55 -14.56 20.59
C THR A 120 -1.06 -13.71 21.78
N TYR A 121 -0.67 -14.36 22.86
CA TYR A 121 -0.19 -13.68 24.07
C TYR A 121 1.02 -14.37 24.70
N SER A 122 2.04 -13.58 25.05
CA SER A 122 3.21 -14.03 25.80
C SER A 122 3.45 -13.21 27.07
N ALA A 123 3.52 -13.91 28.19
CA ALA A 123 3.96 -13.35 29.47
C ALA A 123 5.48 -13.21 29.61
N THR A 124 6.27 -13.51 28.55
CA THR A 124 7.73 -13.31 28.51
C THR A 124 8.15 -12.47 27.29
N GLN A 125 8.65 -13.10 26.24
CA GLN A 125 9.07 -12.50 24.97
C GLN A 125 8.27 -13.16 23.84
N GLY A 126 8.12 -12.48 22.70
CA GLY A 126 7.53 -13.06 21.50
C GLY A 126 6.06 -13.44 21.67
N GLY A 127 5.15 -12.50 21.44
CA GLY A 127 3.72 -12.70 21.62
C GLY A 127 3.15 -13.81 20.72
N ALA A 128 3.59 -13.88 19.47
CA ALA A 128 3.31 -14.99 18.54
C ALA A 128 4.48 -15.97 18.49
N ILE A 129 5.70 -15.48 18.26
CA ILE A 129 6.91 -16.29 18.03
C ILE A 129 8.01 -15.83 18.98
N TRP A 130 8.58 -16.76 19.75
CA TRP A 130 9.81 -16.53 20.50
C TRP A 130 10.92 -17.47 20.01
N VAL A 131 12.01 -16.89 19.49
CA VAL A 131 13.25 -17.59 19.17
C VAL A 131 14.22 -17.41 20.34
N GLU A 132 14.69 -18.51 20.93
CA GLU A 132 15.63 -18.49 22.05
C GLU A 132 17.09 -18.22 21.58
N ALA A 133 18.00 -18.02 22.55
CA ALA A 133 19.38 -17.62 22.30
C ALA A 133 20.29 -18.81 21.90
N ASP A 134 20.08 -19.36 20.70
CA ASP A 134 20.97 -20.32 20.05
C ASP A 134 21.43 -19.81 18.67
N ALA A 135 22.70 -19.97 18.35
CA ALA A 135 23.30 -19.50 17.09
C ALA A 135 23.10 -20.47 15.91
N SER A 136 22.42 -21.60 16.13
CA SER A 136 21.92 -22.49 15.07
C SER A 136 20.45 -22.23 14.70
N ASN A 137 19.86 -21.14 15.21
CA ASN A 137 18.50 -20.73 14.88
C ASN A 137 18.45 -19.98 13.56
N VAL A 138 17.51 -20.38 12.68
CA VAL A 138 17.12 -19.64 11.48
C VAL A 138 15.60 -19.60 11.44
N LEU A 139 15.02 -18.42 11.20
CA LEU A 139 13.58 -18.24 11.04
C LEU A 139 13.30 -17.50 9.72
N VAL A 140 12.60 -18.18 8.82
CA VAL A 140 12.11 -17.64 7.54
C VAL A 140 10.58 -17.55 7.61
N ILE A 141 10.01 -16.44 7.18
CA ILE A 141 8.56 -16.20 7.15
C ILE A 141 8.18 -15.60 5.79
N ARG A 142 7.24 -16.26 5.08
CA ARG A 142 6.80 -15.96 3.71
C ARG A 142 5.29 -15.92 3.61
N GLY A 143 4.74 -15.01 2.80
CA GLY A 143 3.30 -14.91 2.49
C GLY A 143 2.36 -14.83 3.70
N SER A 144 2.89 -14.57 4.90
CA SER A 144 2.23 -14.92 6.16
C SER A 144 1.60 -13.70 6.82
N THR A 145 0.52 -13.92 7.57
CA THR A 145 -0.22 -12.84 8.23
C THR A 145 -0.20 -12.99 9.75
N PHE A 146 0.06 -11.89 10.44
CA PHE A 146 0.16 -11.81 11.88
C PHE A 146 -0.76 -10.71 12.42
N SER A 147 -1.59 -11.03 13.40
CA SER A 147 -2.57 -10.09 13.95
C SER A 147 -2.78 -10.22 15.46
N LEU A 148 -3.02 -9.07 16.12
CA LEU A 148 -3.48 -8.98 17.50
C LEU A 148 -2.57 -9.69 18.53
N SER A 149 -1.26 -9.77 18.26
CA SER A 149 -0.27 -10.40 19.16
C SER A 149 0.23 -9.42 20.23
N THR A 150 0.33 -9.90 21.47
CA THR A 150 0.83 -9.09 22.61
C THR A 150 1.92 -9.80 23.41
N ALA A 151 2.99 -9.08 23.72
CA ALA A 151 4.01 -9.49 24.68
C ALA A 151 4.08 -8.54 25.88
N THR A 152 4.40 -9.09 27.06
CA THR A 152 4.74 -8.28 28.23
C THR A 152 6.18 -7.78 28.19
N GLY A 153 7.12 -8.54 27.60
CA GLY A 153 8.52 -8.18 27.37
C GLY A 153 8.78 -7.68 25.95
N GLU A 154 9.91 -8.08 25.36
CA GLU A 154 10.29 -7.70 23.99
C GLU A 154 9.49 -8.50 22.92
N GLY A 155 9.24 -7.87 21.77
CA GLY A 155 8.65 -8.48 20.58
C GLY A 155 7.17 -8.85 20.73
N GLY A 156 6.27 -7.90 20.44
CA GLY A 156 4.82 -8.12 20.56
C GLY A 156 4.27 -9.18 19.61
N ILE A 157 4.83 -9.32 18.40
CA ILE A 157 4.62 -10.48 17.53
C ILE A 157 5.84 -11.42 17.62
N ILE A 158 6.99 -10.99 17.13
CA ILE A 158 8.24 -11.78 17.06
C ILE A 158 9.27 -11.22 18.03
N SER A 159 9.88 -12.10 18.83
CA SER A 159 11.14 -11.79 19.53
C SER A 159 12.19 -12.83 19.18
N ALA A 160 13.28 -12.40 18.57
CA ALA A 160 14.48 -13.21 18.35
C ALA A 160 15.69 -12.53 19.01
N VAL A 161 16.58 -13.35 19.58
CA VAL A 161 17.72 -12.92 20.42
C VAL A 161 19.05 -13.61 20.08
N ALA A 162 19.03 -14.43 19.03
CA ALA A 162 20.16 -15.03 18.31
C ALA A 162 19.62 -15.66 17.01
N GLY A 163 20.51 -16.02 16.10
CA GLY A 163 20.15 -16.63 14.82
C GLY A 163 19.74 -15.60 13.75
N ASP A 164 19.55 -16.07 12.53
CA ASP A 164 19.20 -15.24 11.38
C ASP A 164 17.68 -15.16 11.19
N LEU A 165 17.18 -13.99 10.74
CA LEU A 165 15.75 -13.71 10.57
C LEU A 165 15.48 -13.18 9.16
N THR A 166 14.57 -13.84 8.43
CA THR A 166 14.15 -13.45 7.07
C THR A 166 12.62 -13.31 7.04
N LEU A 167 12.13 -12.14 6.66
CA LEU A 167 10.71 -11.82 6.52
C LEU A 167 10.44 -11.35 5.09
N GLU A 168 9.59 -12.06 4.36
CA GLU A 168 9.34 -11.81 2.93
C GLU A 168 7.81 -11.82 2.70
N ASP A 169 7.28 -10.86 1.94
CA ASP A 169 5.88 -10.79 1.49
C ASP A 169 4.82 -10.98 2.60
N SER A 170 5.15 -10.57 3.82
CA SER A 170 4.39 -10.89 5.05
C SER A 170 3.85 -9.66 5.77
N THR A 171 2.68 -9.80 6.39
CA THR A 171 1.91 -8.70 6.99
C THR A 171 1.78 -8.84 8.52
N PHE A 172 2.11 -7.77 9.24
CA PHE A 172 2.24 -7.73 10.70
C PHE A 172 1.41 -6.59 11.30
N THR A 173 0.32 -6.92 12.00
CA THR A 173 -0.70 -5.95 12.44
C THR A 173 -0.94 -5.96 13.95
N GLY A 174 -1.02 -4.78 14.56
CA GLY A 174 -1.42 -4.61 15.97
C GLY A 174 -0.43 -5.17 17.01
N GLY A 175 0.83 -5.39 16.63
CA GLY A 175 1.85 -5.97 17.51
C GLY A 175 2.16 -5.08 18.71
N THR A 176 1.96 -5.59 19.94
CA THR A 176 2.07 -4.76 21.16
C THR A 176 3.11 -5.29 22.15
N SER A 177 4.13 -4.48 22.46
CA SER A 177 5.10 -4.73 23.55
C SER A 177 4.83 -3.80 24.74
N THR A 178 4.22 -4.32 25.81
CA THR A 178 3.65 -3.48 26.88
C THR A 178 4.64 -2.97 27.94
N SER A 179 5.92 -3.41 27.94
CA SER A 179 6.91 -2.87 28.88
C SER A 179 8.34 -2.70 28.34
N LYS A 180 8.58 -3.04 27.06
CA LYS A 180 9.91 -2.98 26.46
C LYS A 180 9.90 -2.50 25.00
N HIS A 181 10.25 -3.35 24.04
CA HIS A 181 10.86 -2.94 22.78
C HIS A 181 10.38 -3.84 21.62
N GLY A 182 10.16 -3.25 20.44
CA GLY A 182 9.69 -3.94 19.24
C GLY A 182 8.22 -4.36 19.37
N GLY A 183 7.29 -3.53 18.88
CA GLY A 183 5.86 -3.86 18.94
C GLY A 183 5.50 -5.01 18.02
N ALA A 184 5.91 -4.95 16.75
CA ALA A 184 5.87 -6.11 15.86
C ALA A 184 7.08 -7.03 16.13
N VAL A 185 8.29 -6.55 15.84
CA VAL A 185 9.53 -7.36 15.80
C VAL A 185 10.58 -6.79 16.73
N HIS A 186 11.15 -7.64 17.58
CA HIS A 186 12.38 -7.40 18.30
C HIS A 186 13.47 -8.35 17.82
N PHE A 187 14.57 -7.80 17.29
CA PHE A 187 15.74 -8.57 16.86
C PHE A 187 17.00 -8.08 17.57
N ALA A 188 17.81 -9.02 18.07
CA ALA A 188 19.05 -8.74 18.78
C ALA A 188 20.01 -9.94 18.71
N GLY A 189 21.31 -9.68 18.85
CA GLY A 189 22.36 -10.70 18.71
C GLY A 189 22.89 -10.79 17.28
N ASP A 190 24.09 -11.34 17.14
CA ASP A 190 25.01 -11.10 16.02
C ASP A 190 24.61 -11.68 14.63
N GLY A 191 23.35 -12.11 14.44
CA GLY A 191 22.81 -12.65 13.17
C GLY A 191 22.35 -11.58 12.19
N GLU A 192 22.09 -11.99 10.94
CA GLU A 192 21.59 -11.10 9.87
C GLU A 192 20.07 -10.96 9.91
N LEU A 193 19.57 -9.80 9.49
CA LEU A 193 18.14 -9.52 9.29
C LEU A 193 17.87 -9.14 7.84
N VAL A 194 17.00 -9.90 7.17
CA VAL A 194 16.45 -9.55 5.85
C VAL A 194 14.95 -9.31 5.98
N ILE A 195 14.46 -8.20 5.43
CA ILE A 195 13.05 -7.87 5.30
C ILE A 195 12.78 -7.36 3.88
N SER A 196 11.88 -8.01 3.14
CA SER A 196 11.43 -7.56 1.82
C SER A 196 9.90 -7.58 1.70
N ALA A 197 9.34 -6.57 1.05
CA ALA A 197 7.90 -6.46 0.73
C ALA A 197 6.92 -6.60 1.91
N CYS A 198 7.39 -6.51 3.16
CA CYS A 198 6.56 -6.68 4.35
C CYS A 198 5.74 -5.44 4.70
N THR A 199 4.56 -5.64 5.29
CA THR A 199 3.74 -4.57 5.88
C THR A 199 3.74 -4.65 7.40
N PHE A 200 4.05 -3.55 8.08
CA PHE A 200 3.99 -3.41 9.54
C PHE A 200 3.04 -2.27 9.92
N ALA A 201 1.88 -2.61 10.47
CA ALA A 201 0.81 -1.66 10.73
C ALA A 201 0.35 -1.63 12.20
N GLY A 202 0.11 -0.42 12.73
CA GLY A 202 -0.57 -0.22 14.02
C GLY A 202 0.12 -0.85 15.24
N SER A 203 1.44 -1.05 15.18
CA SER A 203 2.20 -1.74 16.25
C SER A 203 2.83 -0.75 17.23
N ALA A 204 2.95 -1.12 18.53
CA ALA A 204 3.30 -0.20 19.61
C ALA A 204 4.30 -0.75 20.67
N ALA A 205 5.25 0.08 21.11
CA ALA A 205 6.26 -0.23 22.15
C ALA A 205 6.88 1.03 22.82
N ASP A 206 7.74 0.91 23.85
CA ASP A 206 8.55 2.05 24.36
C ASP A 206 9.61 2.52 23.33
N ARG A 207 10.00 1.63 22.40
CA ARG A 207 10.91 1.92 21.27
C ARG A 207 10.66 0.95 20.12
N GLY A 208 10.68 1.45 18.89
CA GLY A 208 10.43 0.64 17.71
C GLY A 208 8.99 0.14 17.72
N GLY A 209 8.04 1.01 17.37
CA GLY A 209 6.61 0.65 17.38
C GLY A 209 6.36 -0.56 16.48
N ALA A 210 6.98 -0.61 15.30
CA ALA A 210 7.13 -1.85 14.56
C ALA A 210 8.40 -2.62 14.98
N LEU A 211 9.59 -2.10 14.69
CA LEU A 211 10.87 -2.82 14.74
C LEU A 211 11.86 -2.23 15.74
N HIS A 212 12.52 -3.09 16.53
CA HIS A 212 13.64 -2.72 17.39
C HIS A 212 14.84 -3.65 17.18
N LEU A 213 15.95 -3.07 16.68
CA LEU A 213 17.19 -3.76 16.30
C LEU A 213 18.33 -3.36 17.24
N VAL A 214 18.91 -4.33 17.97
CA VAL A 214 19.92 -4.02 19.02
C VAL A 214 21.08 -5.01 19.05
N HIS A 215 22.30 -4.51 18.77
CA HIS A 215 23.52 -5.32 18.57
C HIS A 215 23.29 -6.50 17.60
N THR A 216 22.93 -6.19 16.36
CA THR A 216 22.73 -7.20 15.30
C THR A 216 23.91 -7.25 14.34
N GLY A 217 23.94 -8.25 13.47
CA GLY A 217 24.68 -8.18 12.22
C GLY A 217 24.10 -7.11 11.29
N ASP A 218 24.37 -7.25 10.00
CA ASP A 218 23.79 -6.35 9.00
C ASP A 218 22.27 -6.55 8.92
N ALA A 219 21.56 -5.45 8.64
CA ALA A 219 20.11 -5.42 8.55
C ALA A 219 19.70 -4.78 7.22
N GLN A 220 19.00 -5.55 6.39
CA GLN A 220 18.57 -5.17 5.06
C GLN A 220 17.04 -5.10 5.03
N ILE A 221 16.48 -3.91 4.77
CA ILE A 221 15.04 -3.68 4.71
C ILE A 221 14.70 -3.04 3.36
N SER A 222 13.83 -3.69 2.59
CA SER A 222 13.51 -3.30 1.22
C SER A 222 12.00 -3.39 0.90
N GLY A 223 11.51 -2.49 0.03
CA GLY A 223 10.15 -2.53 -0.52
C GLY A 223 9.00 -2.53 0.50
N SER A 224 9.28 -2.24 1.78
CA SER A 224 8.39 -2.54 2.90
C SER A 224 7.58 -1.32 3.33
N VAL A 225 6.39 -1.54 3.91
CA VAL A 225 5.48 -0.49 4.38
C VAL A 225 5.42 -0.49 5.90
N PHE A 226 5.63 0.68 6.51
CA PHE A 226 5.51 0.91 7.94
C PHE A 226 4.45 2.00 8.16
N SER A 227 3.25 1.62 8.60
CA SER A 227 2.11 2.55 8.71
C SER A 227 1.54 2.65 10.14
N ASN A 228 1.33 3.86 10.64
CA ASN A 228 0.63 4.13 11.91
C ASN A 228 1.23 3.44 13.15
N ASN A 229 2.54 3.21 13.19
CA ASN A 229 3.21 2.57 14.33
C ASN A 229 3.62 3.60 15.40
N GLU A 230 3.56 3.21 16.68
CA GLU A 230 3.73 4.13 17.81
C GLU A 230 4.89 3.76 18.75
N ALA A 231 5.88 4.66 18.86
CA ALA A 231 6.86 4.63 19.94
C ALA A 231 6.35 5.45 21.14
N THR A 232 5.54 4.80 21.98
CA THR A 232 4.93 5.30 23.23
C THR A 232 5.91 5.80 24.31
N GLY A 233 7.22 5.64 24.07
CA GLY A 233 8.24 5.66 25.11
C GLY A 233 9.30 6.75 25.01
N ASN A 234 10.26 6.68 25.93
CA ASN A 234 11.20 7.79 26.17
C ASN A 234 12.44 7.79 25.26
N ARG A 235 12.44 6.97 24.21
CA ARG A 235 13.47 6.85 23.17
C ARG A 235 12.79 6.41 21.87
N GLY A 236 12.16 7.36 21.20
CA GLY A 236 11.33 7.10 20.03
C GLY A 236 12.09 6.58 18.80
N GLY A 237 11.34 6.39 17.72
CA GLY A 237 11.62 5.49 16.59
C GLY A 237 10.30 4.81 16.25
N GLY A 238 9.32 5.57 15.75
CA GLY A 238 7.90 5.19 15.74
C GLY A 238 7.63 3.92 14.93
N ALA A 239 8.22 3.82 13.73
CA ALA A 239 8.37 2.54 13.06
C ALA A 239 9.58 1.77 13.61
N LEU A 240 10.78 2.35 13.50
CA LEU A 240 12.05 1.64 13.64
C LEU A 240 13.01 2.32 14.64
N TYR A 241 13.56 1.52 15.57
CA TYR A 241 14.66 1.89 16.46
C TYR A 241 15.86 0.98 16.23
N ALA A 242 17.04 1.55 15.96
CA ALA A 242 18.30 0.83 15.81
C ALA A 242 19.38 1.35 16.77
N GLU A 243 20.04 0.46 17.53
CA GLU A 243 21.19 0.78 18.40
C GLU A 243 22.29 -0.30 18.31
N ASP A 244 23.51 0.07 17.90
CA ASP A 244 24.67 -0.83 17.68
C ASP A 244 24.52 -1.98 16.61
N PRO A 245 23.63 -1.99 15.59
CA PRO A 245 23.78 -2.94 14.47
C PRO A 245 24.99 -2.57 13.60
N ALA A 246 25.55 -3.55 12.88
CA ALA A 246 26.75 -3.36 12.05
C ALA A 246 26.52 -2.38 10.87
N LEU A 247 25.51 -2.65 10.04
CA LEU A 247 25.00 -1.76 8.99
C LEU A 247 23.47 -1.86 8.93
N LEU A 248 22.77 -0.74 8.67
CA LEU A 248 21.36 -0.74 8.28
C LEU A 248 21.20 -0.22 6.85
N VAL A 249 20.67 -1.05 5.96
CA VAL A 249 20.28 -0.67 4.60
C VAL A 249 18.76 -0.53 4.56
N LEU A 250 18.27 0.61 4.06
CA LEU A 250 16.84 0.88 3.83
C LEU A 250 16.63 1.30 2.37
N GLY A 251 15.98 0.45 1.59
CA GLY A 251 15.70 0.67 0.18
C GLY A 251 14.20 0.72 -0.13
N SER A 252 13.77 1.68 -0.95
CA SER A 252 12.45 1.67 -1.61
C SER A 252 11.24 1.47 -0.67
N SER A 253 11.36 1.82 0.61
CA SER A 253 10.37 1.52 1.65
C SER A 253 9.57 2.75 2.04
N THR A 254 8.33 2.57 2.51
CA THR A 254 7.39 3.66 2.82
C THR A 254 7.07 3.70 4.30
N PHE A 255 7.29 4.86 4.93
CA PHE A 255 6.98 5.18 6.32
C PHE A 255 5.85 6.20 6.35
N LEU A 256 4.63 5.75 6.69
CA LEU A 256 3.41 6.55 6.67
C LEU A 256 2.86 6.76 8.09
N SER A 257 2.68 8.02 8.50
CA SER A 257 1.94 8.40 9.72
C SER A 257 2.43 7.74 11.02
N ASN A 258 3.70 7.36 11.10
CA ASN A 258 4.27 6.78 12.33
C ASN A 258 4.51 7.88 13.37
N HIS A 259 4.33 7.55 14.64
CA HIS A 259 4.41 8.51 15.74
C HIS A 259 5.43 8.11 16.80
N ALA A 260 6.09 9.09 17.40
CA ALA A 260 6.91 8.92 18.59
C ALA A 260 6.62 10.02 19.63
N ILE A 261 6.35 9.62 20.88
CA ILE A 261 6.12 10.50 22.05
C ILE A 261 7.40 11.29 22.44
N LYS A 262 8.44 11.31 21.58
CA LYS A 262 9.66 12.06 21.85
C LYS A 262 10.55 12.41 20.66
N ASP A 263 10.94 11.45 19.84
CA ASP A 263 12.13 11.60 18.98
C ASP A 263 12.10 10.56 17.85
N GLY A 264 12.38 10.90 16.59
CA GLY A 264 12.40 9.95 15.47
C GLY A 264 11.02 9.36 15.16
N GLY A 265 10.12 10.14 14.56
CA GLY A 265 8.73 9.71 14.34
C GLY A 265 8.58 8.48 13.44
N ALA A 266 9.43 8.34 12.41
CA ALA A 266 9.60 7.09 11.68
C ALA A 266 10.79 6.27 12.19
N VAL A 267 12.00 6.81 12.10
CA VAL A 267 13.26 6.06 12.27
C VAL A 267 14.21 6.76 13.26
N GLN A 268 14.78 5.99 14.18
CA GLN A 268 15.84 6.43 15.09
C GLN A 268 17.07 5.54 14.93
N LEU A 269 18.16 6.12 14.41
CA LEU A 269 19.51 5.53 14.43
C LEU A 269 20.28 5.94 15.69
N ARG A 270 21.12 5.03 16.20
CA ARG A 270 22.01 5.35 17.31
C ARG A 270 23.30 4.52 17.34
N LYS A 271 24.45 5.18 17.16
CA LYS A 271 25.76 4.57 16.82
C LYS A 271 25.75 3.67 15.56
N THR A 272 24.77 3.83 14.70
CA THR A 272 24.53 2.97 13.54
C THR A 272 25.15 3.60 12.28
N ALA A 273 25.67 2.78 11.37
CA ALA A 273 25.86 3.19 9.98
C ALA A 273 24.59 2.90 9.17
N GLY A 274 24.09 3.89 8.43
CA GLY A 274 22.89 3.80 7.60
C GLY A 274 23.17 4.08 6.12
N VAL A 275 22.57 3.30 5.22
CA VAL A 275 22.54 3.57 3.78
C VAL A 275 21.08 3.54 3.34
N PHE A 276 20.51 4.72 3.14
CA PHE A 276 19.09 4.92 2.86
C PHE A 276 18.94 5.41 1.42
N SER A 277 18.06 4.77 0.66
CA SER A 277 17.72 5.26 -0.68
C SER A 277 16.30 4.95 -1.16
N ASN A 278 15.73 5.87 -1.94
CA ASN A 278 14.41 5.75 -2.60
C ASN A 278 13.23 5.54 -1.62
N ASN A 279 13.39 5.84 -0.33
CA ASN A 279 12.35 5.68 0.67
C ASN A 279 11.39 6.88 0.69
N ARG A 280 10.15 6.65 1.11
CA ARG A 280 9.14 7.70 1.32
C ARG A 280 8.85 7.84 2.81
N TYR A 281 8.96 9.06 3.34
CA TYR A 281 8.60 9.43 4.70
C TYR A 281 7.46 10.45 4.65
N CYS A 282 6.25 9.99 4.92
CA CYS A 282 5.00 10.75 4.81
C CYS A 282 4.31 10.92 6.16
N GLY A 283 4.06 12.16 6.56
CA GLY A 283 3.21 12.49 7.71
C GLY A 283 3.68 11.95 9.07
N ASN A 284 4.96 11.56 9.21
CA ASN A 284 5.49 10.99 10.45
C ASN A 284 5.73 12.09 11.48
N SER A 285 5.53 11.80 12.76
CA SER A 285 5.51 12.83 13.81
C SER A 285 6.29 12.46 15.07
N ALA A 286 6.94 13.45 15.69
CA ALA A 286 7.62 13.30 16.97
C ALA A 286 7.39 14.51 17.89
N ASP A 287 7.02 14.28 19.15
CA ASP A 287 6.80 15.36 20.15
C ASP A 287 8.06 16.20 20.46
N GLY A 288 9.24 15.73 20.05
CA GLY A 288 10.53 16.39 20.22
C GLY A 288 11.29 16.52 18.90
N LYS A 289 12.30 15.68 18.62
CA LYS A 289 13.26 15.92 17.52
C LYS A 289 13.26 14.85 16.42
N GLY A 290 13.32 15.27 15.15
CA GLY A 290 13.32 14.38 13.98
C GLY A 290 11.95 13.75 13.74
N GLY A 291 11.05 14.44 13.02
CA GLY A 291 9.69 13.94 12.77
C GLY A 291 9.65 12.72 11.85
N ALA A 292 10.56 12.63 10.87
CA ALA A 292 10.81 11.40 10.13
C ALA A 292 12.00 10.63 10.74
N LEU A 293 13.21 11.13 10.53
CA LEU A 293 14.46 10.40 10.80
C LEU A 293 15.36 11.17 11.77
N ARG A 294 15.94 10.42 12.70
CA ARG A 294 16.84 10.95 13.73
C ARG A 294 18.13 10.14 13.85
N LEU A 295 19.28 10.82 13.74
CA LEU A 295 20.60 10.27 14.05
C LEU A 295 21.08 10.76 15.43
N GLN A 296 21.66 9.88 16.24
CA GLN A 296 22.21 10.25 17.56
C GLN A 296 23.47 9.45 17.94
N LYS A 297 24.41 10.10 18.65
CA LYS A 297 25.62 9.49 19.24
C LYS A 297 26.45 8.69 18.24
N ASP A 298 27.27 9.40 17.47
CA ASP A 298 28.24 8.79 16.56
C ASP A 298 27.59 7.95 15.43
N ALA A 299 26.26 8.06 15.25
CA ALA A 299 25.56 7.48 14.10
C ALA A 299 25.96 8.20 12.81
N THR A 300 25.96 7.46 11.70
CA THR A 300 26.27 7.99 10.37
C THR A 300 25.21 7.55 9.36
N ALA A 301 24.86 8.38 8.38
CA ALA A 301 23.99 7.96 7.28
C ALA A 301 24.35 8.62 5.94
N ASN A 302 24.24 7.82 4.88
CA ASN A 302 24.07 8.30 3.52
C ASN A 302 22.56 8.22 3.19
N ILE A 303 21.98 9.31 2.73
CA ILE A 303 20.55 9.50 2.46
C ILE A 303 20.43 10.00 1.01
N SER A 304 19.66 9.31 0.16
CA SER A 304 19.75 9.49 -1.29
C SER A 304 18.46 9.17 -2.05
N TYR A 305 17.95 10.10 -2.85
CA TYR A 305 16.67 9.94 -3.58
C TYR A 305 15.46 9.65 -2.67
N ASP A 306 15.59 9.88 -1.36
CA ASP A 306 14.51 9.75 -0.39
C ASP A 306 13.57 10.99 -0.45
N ILE A 307 12.30 10.78 -0.11
CA ILE A 307 11.25 11.82 -0.08
C ILE A 307 10.77 12.01 1.35
N PHE A 308 10.74 13.25 1.83
CA PHE A 308 10.23 13.64 3.14
C PHE A 308 9.11 14.67 2.98
N LEU A 309 7.87 14.22 3.15
CA LEU A 309 6.64 15.01 2.97
C LEU A 309 5.85 15.10 4.30
N GLU A 310 5.47 16.31 4.70
CA GLU A 310 4.55 16.59 5.83
C GLU A 310 4.98 16.04 7.21
N ASN A 311 6.27 15.75 7.43
CA ASN A 311 6.76 15.22 8.71
C ASN A 311 6.92 16.33 9.76
N ALA A 312 6.53 16.05 11.01
CA ALA A 312 6.38 17.05 12.06
C ALA A 312 7.22 16.75 13.32
N ALA A 313 7.92 17.76 13.85
CA ALA A 313 8.70 17.68 15.08
C ALA A 313 8.34 18.81 16.07
N GLY A 314 7.97 18.48 17.31
CA GLY A 314 7.62 19.47 18.33
C GLY A 314 8.76 20.44 18.68
N LEU A 315 10.01 20.06 18.44
CA LEU A 315 11.22 20.86 18.70
C LEU A 315 12.03 21.10 17.41
N ASP A 316 12.98 20.23 17.07
CA ASP A 316 13.97 20.50 16.03
C ASP A 316 14.02 19.38 14.97
N GLY A 317 14.09 19.76 13.69
CA GLY A 317 14.21 18.82 12.57
C GLY A 317 12.88 18.17 12.18
N GLY A 318 12.08 18.84 11.36
CA GLY A 318 10.72 18.37 11.00
C GLY A 318 10.75 17.05 10.25
N ALA A 319 11.58 16.94 9.21
CA ALA A 319 11.97 15.65 8.67
C ALA A 319 13.19 15.07 9.40
N LEU A 320 14.31 15.82 9.40
CA LEU A 320 15.64 15.30 9.74
C LEU A 320 16.26 15.98 10.97
N TRP A 321 16.73 15.19 11.95
CA TRP A 321 17.57 15.70 13.03
C TRP A 321 18.88 14.93 13.20
N ILE A 322 20.00 15.66 13.23
CA ILE A 322 21.36 15.11 13.16
C ILE A 322 22.19 15.47 14.40
N ASP A 323 22.66 14.44 15.12
CA ASP A 323 23.63 14.49 16.23
C ASP A 323 24.65 13.36 16.02
N GLY A 324 25.28 13.41 14.82
CA GLY A 324 26.08 12.39 14.13
C GLY A 324 26.51 12.90 12.73
N VAL A 325 26.89 12.04 11.79
CA VAL A 325 27.31 12.50 10.43
C VAL A 325 26.26 12.13 9.37
N ALA A 326 25.89 13.06 8.50
CA ALA A 326 24.92 12.81 7.43
C ALA A 326 25.32 13.41 6.08
N SER A 327 25.27 12.59 5.02
CA SER A 327 25.29 13.05 3.63
C SER A 327 23.89 12.89 3.04
N VAL A 328 23.28 13.98 2.58
CA VAL A 328 21.90 14.05 2.10
C VAL A 328 21.92 14.56 0.66
N THR A 329 21.56 13.70 -0.29
CA THR A 329 21.85 13.89 -1.73
C THR A 329 20.64 13.59 -2.60
N HIS A 330 20.27 14.46 -3.55
CA HIS A 330 19.10 14.26 -4.42
C HIS A 330 17.77 13.99 -3.65
N VAL A 331 17.64 14.55 -2.45
CA VAL A 331 16.49 14.34 -1.55
C VAL A 331 15.42 15.42 -1.76
N SER A 332 14.15 15.07 -1.62
CA SER A 332 13.05 16.04 -1.54
C SER A 332 12.57 16.22 -0.10
N LEU A 333 12.51 17.46 0.37
CA LEU A 333 12.01 17.86 1.69
C LEU A 333 10.92 18.93 1.47
N SER A 334 9.65 18.57 1.63
CA SER A 334 8.52 19.48 1.38
C SER A 334 7.49 19.43 2.51
N LEU A 335 6.86 20.57 2.84
CA LEU A 335 5.77 20.71 3.83
C LEU A 335 6.08 20.24 5.28
N ASN A 336 7.30 19.80 5.56
CA ASN A 336 7.73 19.36 6.91
C ASN A 336 7.71 20.55 7.91
N ALA A 337 7.47 20.26 9.19
CA ALA A 337 7.26 21.28 10.24
C ALA A 337 8.10 21.03 11.51
N ALA A 338 8.72 22.07 12.04
CA ALA A 338 9.38 22.08 13.36
C ALA A 338 9.38 23.47 14.01
N THR A 339 9.79 23.56 15.30
CA THR A 339 10.12 24.84 15.95
C THR A 339 11.46 25.39 15.45
N GLN A 340 12.42 24.54 15.04
CA GLN A 340 13.66 24.93 14.36
C GLN A 340 14.08 23.90 13.30
N GLY A 341 14.44 24.34 12.09
CA GLY A 341 14.87 23.43 11.02
C GLY A 341 13.71 22.57 10.52
N ALA A 342 12.76 23.20 9.83
CA ALA A 342 11.54 22.55 9.36
C ALA A 342 11.84 21.37 8.43
N ALA A 343 12.85 21.49 7.55
CA ALA A 343 13.41 20.34 6.83
C ALA A 343 14.41 19.58 7.70
N LEU A 344 15.52 20.23 8.07
CA LEU A 344 16.68 19.57 8.71
C LEU A 344 17.30 20.48 9.78
N ALA A 345 17.51 19.91 10.98
CA ALA A 345 18.27 20.54 12.05
C ALA A 345 19.50 19.71 12.47
N SER A 346 20.64 20.38 12.69
CA SER A 346 21.86 19.75 13.24
C SER A 346 22.19 20.29 14.63
N ASP A 347 22.78 19.45 15.49
CA ASP A 347 22.98 19.66 16.93
C ASP A 347 24.35 19.14 17.40
N LYS A 348 24.94 19.78 18.42
CA LYS A 348 26.27 19.55 19.05
C LYS A 348 27.42 19.14 18.13
N ASP A 349 27.51 17.84 17.84
CA ASP A 349 28.61 17.16 17.15
C ASP A 349 28.15 16.69 15.75
N GLY A 350 27.03 17.25 15.27
CA GLY A 350 26.37 16.89 14.02
C GLY A 350 26.97 17.57 12.80
N ASP A 351 27.55 16.80 11.89
CA ASP A 351 28.08 17.27 10.61
C ASP A 351 27.18 16.78 9.47
N ALA A 352 26.39 17.69 8.89
CA ALA A 352 25.39 17.40 7.87
C ALA A 352 25.64 18.18 6.57
N GLN A 353 25.58 17.49 5.43
CA GLN A 353 25.70 18.08 4.10
C GLN A 353 24.44 17.81 3.29
N LEU A 354 23.80 18.87 2.78
CA LEU A 354 22.72 18.81 1.81
C LEU A 354 23.26 19.18 0.42
N ILE A 355 23.03 18.33 -0.56
CA ILE A 355 23.63 18.41 -1.89
C ILE A 355 22.59 18.05 -2.96
N ASP A 356 22.50 18.83 -4.05
CA ASP A 356 21.64 18.57 -5.21
C ASP A 356 20.17 18.24 -4.84
N SER A 357 19.64 18.84 -3.77
CA SER A 357 18.36 18.47 -3.14
C SER A 357 17.31 19.58 -3.23
N TYR A 358 16.04 19.26 -2.96
CA TYR A 358 14.90 20.18 -3.05
C TYR A 358 14.29 20.44 -1.66
N VAL A 359 14.01 21.71 -1.30
CA VAL A 359 13.57 22.12 0.04
C VAL A 359 12.46 23.19 -0.04
N ALA A 360 11.22 22.83 0.26
CA ALA A 360 10.07 23.67 -0.10
C ALA A 360 8.90 23.75 0.90
N ASP A 361 8.19 24.87 0.81
CA ASP A 361 6.88 25.12 1.44
C ASP A 361 6.88 25.00 2.98
N HIS A 362 8.02 25.31 3.61
CA HIS A 362 8.18 25.23 5.07
C HIS A 362 7.64 26.48 5.79
N THR A 363 6.50 26.32 6.48
CA THR A 363 5.74 27.43 7.08
C THR A 363 5.98 27.65 8.58
N SER A 364 6.56 26.69 9.32
CA SER A 364 6.61 26.73 10.80
C SER A 364 7.91 27.28 11.39
N ALA A 365 9.03 27.13 10.68
CA ALA A 365 10.35 27.63 11.06
C ALA A 365 11.24 27.72 9.82
N ALA A 366 12.45 28.28 9.98
CA ALA A 366 13.45 28.25 8.92
C ALA A 366 13.79 26.82 8.49
N ALA A 367 14.00 26.59 7.19
CA ALA A 367 14.08 25.25 6.61
C ALA A 367 15.29 24.44 7.12
N LEU A 368 16.49 25.03 7.11
CA LEU A 368 17.71 24.49 7.71
C LEU A 368 18.08 25.24 9.00
N ALA A 369 18.46 24.51 10.06
CA ALA A 369 18.90 25.12 11.33
C ALA A 369 20.14 24.47 11.98
N LEU A 370 21.11 25.30 12.37
CA LEU A 370 22.13 24.95 13.36
C LEU A 370 21.66 25.31 14.78
N THR A 371 21.43 24.29 15.61
CA THR A 371 20.96 24.48 16.99
C THR A 371 22.10 24.73 17.99
N HIS A 372 23.33 24.33 17.66
CA HIS A 372 24.54 24.56 18.47
C HIS A 372 25.76 24.90 17.60
N ALA A 373 26.60 25.84 18.08
CA ALA A 373 27.70 26.45 17.32
C ALA A 373 28.97 25.58 17.11
N ASN A 374 28.89 24.28 17.37
CA ASN A 374 29.98 23.32 17.12
C ASN A 374 29.70 22.38 15.94
N ALA A 375 28.43 22.25 15.55
CA ALA A 375 27.95 21.41 14.45
C ALA A 375 28.18 22.10 13.09
N LEU A 376 28.41 21.33 12.03
CA LEU A 376 28.40 21.82 10.65
C LEU A 376 27.09 21.46 9.96
N LEU A 377 26.52 22.44 9.25
CA LEU A 377 25.42 22.23 8.32
C LEU A 377 25.70 23.07 7.08
N SER A 378 25.85 22.41 5.94
CA SER A 378 26.12 23.07 4.66
C SER A 378 25.13 22.64 3.58
N SER A 379 24.75 23.60 2.73
CA SER A 379 23.97 23.35 1.52
C SER A 379 24.80 23.64 0.28
N THR A 380 24.66 22.82 -0.76
CA THR A 380 25.38 22.95 -2.05
C THR A 380 24.42 22.56 -3.17
N SER A 381 24.41 23.32 -4.28
CA SER A 381 23.63 23.01 -5.50
C SER A 381 22.13 22.71 -5.31
N SER A 382 21.57 23.08 -4.15
CA SER A 382 20.21 22.69 -3.76
C SER A 382 19.20 23.81 -4.07
N ALA A 383 17.96 23.44 -4.33
CA ALA A 383 16.89 24.38 -4.66
C ALA A 383 15.95 24.60 -3.47
N TYR A 384 15.64 25.87 -3.21
CA TYR A 384 14.75 26.32 -2.15
C TYR A 384 13.57 27.08 -2.76
N TRP A 385 12.37 26.81 -2.27
CA TRP A 385 11.13 27.37 -2.81
C TRP A 385 10.12 27.68 -1.70
N ASN A 386 9.61 28.92 -1.67
CA ASN A 386 8.45 29.31 -0.86
C ASN A 386 8.57 28.95 0.64
N ASN A 387 9.72 29.26 1.25
CA ASN A 387 9.97 29.06 2.68
C ASN A 387 9.79 30.40 3.44
N PRO A 388 8.56 30.84 3.81
CA PRO A 388 8.28 32.20 4.28
C PRO A 388 9.00 32.61 5.57
N LEU A 389 9.53 31.65 6.34
CA LEU A 389 10.34 31.91 7.54
C LEU A 389 11.86 31.78 7.32
N GLY A 390 12.29 31.63 6.06
CA GLY A 390 13.68 31.70 5.60
C GLY A 390 14.39 30.35 5.48
N ASP A 391 15.38 30.27 4.59
CA ASP A 391 15.99 28.98 4.24
C ASP A 391 17.08 28.53 5.22
N LEU A 392 17.97 29.44 5.63
CA LEU A 392 19.23 29.10 6.31
C LEU A 392 19.37 29.81 7.67
N ASN A 393 19.06 29.12 8.77
CA ASN A 393 19.34 29.58 10.13
C ASN A 393 20.70 29.03 10.62
N GLY A 394 21.78 29.75 10.30
CA GLY A 394 23.16 29.41 10.69
C GLY A 394 23.86 28.38 9.78
N ALA A 395 23.10 27.65 8.95
CA ALA A 395 23.64 26.82 7.88
C ALA A 395 24.48 27.64 6.88
N THR A 396 25.48 27.01 6.26
CA THR A 396 26.40 27.64 5.30
C THR A 396 26.10 27.20 3.87
N ASP A 397 25.70 28.13 3.01
CA ASP A 397 25.73 27.91 1.56
C ASP A 397 27.17 27.83 1.05
N LEU A 398 27.49 26.76 0.32
CA LEU A 398 28.79 26.56 -0.34
C LEU A 398 28.76 26.91 -1.84
N GLY A 399 27.58 27.25 -2.37
CA GLY A 399 27.36 27.69 -3.75
C GLY A 399 26.55 26.71 -4.59
N GLY A 400 26.08 27.20 -5.73
CA GLY A 400 25.15 26.47 -6.63
C GLY A 400 23.69 26.53 -6.20
N THR A 401 23.42 26.96 -4.96
CA THR A 401 22.08 27.05 -4.37
C THR A 401 21.17 28.02 -5.13
N VAL A 402 19.95 27.57 -5.43
CA VAL A 402 18.88 28.35 -6.08
C VAL A 402 17.80 28.65 -5.03
N ILE A 403 17.29 29.89 -5.00
CA ILE A 403 16.29 30.33 -4.03
C ILE A 403 15.20 31.09 -4.77
N ASP A 404 13.94 30.68 -4.59
CA ASP A 404 12.71 31.29 -5.14
C ASP A 404 12.78 31.58 -6.65
N ASP A 405 13.28 30.63 -7.44
CA ASP A 405 13.28 30.72 -8.91
C ASP A 405 11.88 30.37 -9.47
N PRO A 406 11.14 31.34 -10.04
CA PRO A 406 9.75 31.13 -10.46
C PRO A 406 9.59 30.16 -11.63
N ASP A 407 10.66 29.81 -12.34
CA ASP A 407 10.62 28.81 -13.42
C ASP A 407 10.68 27.36 -12.89
N LEU A 408 10.92 27.13 -11.59
CA LEU A 408 10.85 25.80 -10.95
C LEU A 408 9.41 25.37 -10.61
N GLY A 409 8.56 26.33 -10.22
CA GLY A 409 7.18 26.09 -9.79
C GLY A 409 7.03 25.42 -8.41
N PRO A 410 5.79 25.32 -7.89
CA PRO A 410 5.52 24.51 -6.70
C PRO A 410 5.76 23.02 -6.99
N PRO A 411 6.20 22.23 -5.99
CA PRO A 411 6.25 20.78 -6.15
C PRO A 411 4.85 20.23 -6.43
N THR A 412 4.76 19.19 -7.27
CA THR A 412 3.53 18.40 -7.40
C THR A 412 3.26 17.70 -6.07
N ALA A 413 2.25 18.17 -5.35
CA ALA A 413 1.77 17.55 -4.12
C ALA A 413 1.02 16.23 -4.45
N GLY A 414 1.79 15.17 -4.69
CA GLY A 414 1.33 13.83 -5.04
C GLY A 414 2.52 12.87 -5.08
N ALA A 415 2.50 11.69 -4.45
CA ALA A 415 1.53 11.22 -3.47
C ALA A 415 2.22 10.35 -2.39
N CYS A 416 1.59 10.24 -1.22
CA CYS A 416 2.00 9.30 -0.16
C CYS A 416 1.47 7.87 -0.39
N LEU A 417 1.05 7.56 -1.61
CA LEU A 417 0.49 6.29 -2.05
C LEU A 417 1.37 5.69 -3.16
N PHE A 418 1.31 4.37 -3.32
CA PHE A 418 1.90 3.71 -4.49
C PHE A 418 1.13 4.09 -5.76
N GLY A 419 1.85 4.34 -6.86
CA GLY A 419 1.28 4.57 -8.19
C GLY A 419 1.73 5.86 -8.87
N GLU A 420 1.85 6.98 -8.13
CA GLU A 420 2.09 8.28 -8.76
C GLU A 420 3.56 8.65 -8.96
N LEU A 421 3.90 8.80 -10.24
CA LEU A 421 4.96 9.63 -10.86
C LEU A 421 6.27 9.87 -10.06
N LEU A 422 7.34 9.24 -10.56
CA LEU A 422 8.68 9.83 -10.49
C LEU A 422 8.68 11.25 -11.10
N PRO A 423 9.52 12.19 -10.61
CA PRO A 423 9.87 13.35 -11.42
C PRO A 423 10.46 12.86 -12.76
N PRO A 424 10.05 13.42 -13.91
CA PRO A 424 10.41 12.85 -15.21
C PRO A 424 11.92 12.88 -15.42
N ALA A 425 12.47 11.75 -15.88
CA ALA A 425 13.88 11.59 -16.23
C ALA A 425 14.27 12.50 -17.42
N GLY A 426 14.52 13.78 -17.13
CA GLY A 426 14.67 14.83 -18.13
C GLY A 426 14.78 16.27 -17.59
N SER A 427 14.59 16.52 -16.29
CA SER A 427 14.79 17.84 -15.66
C SER A 427 16.28 18.22 -15.54
N VAL A 428 16.93 18.49 -16.67
CA VAL A 428 18.35 18.86 -16.71
C VAL A 428 18.56 20.30 -16.18
N LEU A 429 19.03 20.43 -14.94
CA LEU A 429 19.60 21.69 -14.46
C LEU A 429 20.94 21.97 -15.17
N VAL A 430 20.92 22.78 -16.23
CA VAL A 430 22.11 23.13 -17.03
C VAL A 430 22.97 24.19 -16.31
N GLY A 431 23.61 23.78 -15.20
CA GLY A 431 24.54 24.59 -14.40
C GLY A 431 26.02 24.38 -14.79
N ALA A 432 26.37 24.55 -16.06
CA ALA A 432 27.69 24.13 -16.56
C ALA A 432 28.90 24.90 -15.97
N ALA A 433 29.72 24.20 -15.17
CA ALA A 433 31.06 24.67 -14.79
C ALA A 433 31.97 24.76 -16.03
N SER A 434 32.46 25.98 -16.32
CA SER A 434 32.96 26.34 -17.66
C SER A 434 34.40 25.93 -18.02
N ASP A 435 34.94 24.85 -17.45
CA ASP A 435 36.27 24.30 -17.78
C ASP A 435 36.32 22.81 -18.11
N GLY A 436 35.28 22.04 -17.78
CA GLY A 436 35.16 20.63 -18.17
C GLY A 436 36.09 19.67 -17.42
N THR A 437 36.62 20.05 -16.27
CA THR A 437 37.44 19.15 -15.43
C THR A 437 36.60 18.33 -14.46
N THR A 438 36.54 17.01 -14.67
CA THR A 438 36.03 16.06 -13.67
C THR A 438 36.95 15.96 -12.46
N ILE A 439 36.36 15.96 -11.27
CA ILE A 439 37.02 15.56 -10.01
C ILE A 439 36.26 14.32 -9.52
N GLY A 440 36.88 13.21 -9.17
CA GLY A 440 38.33 12.94 -9.14
C GLY A 440 38.63 11.83 -8.15
N ALA A 441 38.15 10.61 -8.43
CA ALA A 441 38.35 9.45 -7.57
C ALA A 441 39.85 9.12 -7.37
N LEU A 442 40.16 8.42 -6.28
CA LEU A 442 41.53 8.04 -5.93
C LEU A 442 42.16 7.19 -7.04
N GLN A 443 43.31 7.65 -7.55
CA GLN A 443 44.04 6.97 -8.63
C GLN A 443 44.83 5.77 -8.07
N PRO A 444 44.71 4.57 -8.67
CA PRO A 444 45.68 3.50 -8.46
C PRO A 444 47.04 3.86 -9.10
N VAL A 445 48.04 3.00 -8.92
CA VAL A 445 49.28 3.06 -9.70
C VAL A 445 48.94 2.74 -11.17
N PRO A 446 49.60 3.34 -12.18
CA PRO A 446 49.46 2.87 -13.54
C PRO A 446 50.07 1.47 -13.69
N ASP A 447 49.26 0.55 -14.20
CA ASP A 447 49.72 -0.51 -15.11
C ASP A 447 50.55 0.16 -16.23
N ALA A 448 51.71 -0.42 -16.56
CA ALA A 448 52.75 0.23 -17.34
C ALA A 448 52.79 -0.17 -18.83
N ASP A 449 52.17 -1.29 -19.20
CA ASP A 449 52.10 -1.82 -20.56
C ASP A 449 50.68 -2.25 -21.02
N ASP A 450 49.67 -1.97 -20.20
CA ASP A 450 48.22 -2.15 -20.41
C ASP A 450 47.78 -3.65 -20.44
N ASP A 451 48.39 -4.52 -19.63
CA ASP A 451 48.07 -5.96 -19.56
C ASP A 451 46.97 -6.33 -18.52
N GLY A 452 46.72 -5.47 -17.53
CA GLY A 452 45.72 -5.64 -16.47
C GLY A 452 46.26 -6.03 -15.09
N PHE A 453 47.55 -6.38 -14.95
CA PHE A 453 48.22 -6.68 -13.70
C PHE A 453 49.04 -5.49 -13.17
N GLN A 454 49.54 -5.58 -11.94
CA GLN A 454 50.33 -4.53 -11.29
C GLN A 454 51.35 -5.09 -10.29
N PRO A 455 52.48 -4.40 -10.05
CA PRO A 455 53.40 -4.73 -8.97
C PRO A 455 52.72 -4.70 -7.59
N PRO A 456 52.97 -5.69 -6.70
CA PRO A 456 54.03 -6.69 -6.76
C PRO A 456 53.53 -8.09 -7.19
N ALA A 457 52.42 -8.19 -7.92
CA ALA A 457 51.96 -9.47 -8.46
C ALA A 457 52.74 -9.81 -9.74
N ASP A 458 52.78 -8.84 -10.66
CA ASP A 458 53.64 -8.80 -11.84
C ASP A 458 55.14 -8.83 -11.47
N CYS A 459 55.94 -9.59 -12.23
CA CYS A 459 57.38 -9.72 -12.07
C CYS A 459 58.25 -8.94 -13.10
N ASP A 460 57.70 -8.46 -14.21
CA ASP A 460 58.34 -7.46 -15.11
C ASP A 460 57.29 -6.54 -15.77
N ASP A 461 56.82 -5.55 -14.97
CA ASP A 461 55.98 -4.36 -15.22
C ASP A 461 56.52 -3.42 -16.34
N THR A 462 57.03 -4.03 -17.42
CA THR A 462 57.42 -3.46 -18.71
C THR A 462 57.32 -4.44 -19.90
N ASP A 463 56.95 -5.72 -19.69
CA ASP A 463 56.65 -6.69 -20.75
C ASP A 463 55.27 -7.38 -20.51
N PRO A 464 54.23 -7.08 -21.32
CA PRO A 464 52.82 -7.53 -21.14
C PRO A 464 52.62 -9.01 -21.55
N THR A 465 53.62 -9.84 -21.25
CA THR A 465 53.63 -11.29 -21.43
C THR A 465 54.21 -12.02 -20.20
N SER A 466 54.62 -11.30 -19.15
CA SER A 466 55.34 -11.82 -17.97
C SER A 466 54.58 -11.59 -16.64
N PHE A 467 53.34 -12.07 -16.57
CA PHE A 467 52.39 -11.83 -15.47
C PHE A 467 51.90 -13.14 -14.80
N PRO A 468 51.38 -13.10 -13.56
CA PRO A 468 50.85 -14.29 -12.88
C PRO A 468 49.74 -15.01 -13.66
N GLY A 469 50.05 -16.22 -14.15
CA GLY A 469 49.14 -16.99 -15.01
C GLY A 469 49.29 -16.72 -16.51
N ALA A 470 50.38 -16.10 -16.95
CA ALA A 470 50.86 -16.19 -18.32
C ALA A 470 51.25 -17.65 -18.68
N ASN A 471 51.52 -17.91 -19.96
CA ASN A 471 52.00 -19.23 -20.38
C ASN A 471 53.53 -19.26 -20.40
N ASP A 472 54.12 -20.02 -19.48
CA ASP A 472 55.54 -20.40 -19.48
C ASP A 472 55.96 -21.03 -20.84
N ALA A 473 57.15 -20.66 -21.33
CA ALA A 473 57.65 -20.97 -22.67
C ALA A 473 58.72 -22.10 -22.62
N PRO A 474 58.36 -23.38 -22.84
CA PRO A 474 59.14 -24.49 -22.28
C PRO A 474 60.60 -24.61 -22.78
N GLY A 475 61.54 -24.45 -21.87
CA GLY A 475 62.97 -24.66 -22.07
C GLY A 475 63.70 -23.47 -22.68
N ASP A 476 63.13 -22.26 -22.59
CA ASP A 476 63.75 -21.03 -23.12
C ASP A 476 64.60 -20.28 -22.08
N GLY A 477 64.39 -20.54 -20.78
CA GLY A 477 65.17 -20.01 -19.66
C GLY A 477 64.66 -18.70 -19.05
N ILE A 478 63.41 -18.33 -19.32
CA ILE A 478 62.66 -17.22 -18.71
C ILE A 478 61.43 -17.81 -17.98
N ASP A 479 61.00 -17.15 -16.91
CA ASP A 479 59.91 -17.55 -16.00
C ASP A 479 58.76 -16.54 -16.21
N GLN A 480 57.87 -16.80 -17.18
CA GLN A 480 56.86 -15.81 -17.62
C GLN A 480 55.63 -15.77 -16.71
N ASP A 481 55.24 -16.86 -16.05
CA ASP A 481 54.08 -16.88 -15.14
C ASP A 481 54.42 -16.44 -13.70
N CYS A 482 55.68 -16.06 -13.48
CA CYS A 482 56.27 -15.63 -12.21
C CYS A 482 56.28 -16.71 -11.10
N ASN A 483 56.16 -18.00 -11.43
CA ASN A 483 56.08 -19.08 -10.43
C ASN A 483 57.45 -19.51 -9.86
N GLY A 484 58.55 -19.30 -10.59
CA GLY A 484 59.92 -19.64 -10.16
C GLY A 484 60.61 -20.81 -10.87
N VAL A 485 60.04 -21.41 -11.92
CA VAL A 485 60.66 -22.45 -12.78
C VAL A 485 60.50 -22.18 -14.29
N ASP A 486 60.93 -23.12 -15.14
CA ASP A 486 60.94 -23.09 -16.62
C ASP A 486 60.73 -24.54 -17.11
N ALA A 487 59.69 -24.80 -17.90
CA ALA A 487 59.15 -26.15 -18.15
C ALA A 487 59.93 -27.03 -19.17
N GLY A 488 59.73 -28.35 -19.08
CA GLY A 488 60.36 -29.38 -19.94
C GLY A 488 59.43 -30.04 -20.97
N PHE A 489 59.90 -31.09 -21.65
CA PHE A 489 59.12 -31.89 -22.63
C PHE A 489 59.22 -33.39 -22.37
N CYS A 490 58.08 -34.09 -22.34
CA CYS A 490 57.89 -35.51 -22.02
C CYS A 490 56.83 -36.15 -22.93
N TYR A 491 56.40 -37.39 -22.67
CA TYR A 491 55.16 -37.95 -23.25
C TYR A 491 54.12 -38.18 -22.15
N GLU A 492 52.84 -38.16 -22.49
CA GLU A 492 51.75 -38.61 -21.60
C GLU A 492 51.90 -40.11 -21.23
N ASP A 493 51.34 -40.52 -20.09
CA ASP A 493 51.34 -41.88 -19.50
C ASP A 493 50.17 -41.95 -18.52
N LEU A 494 48.94 -41.77 -19.05
CA LEU A 494 47.76 -41.47 -18.23
C LEU A 494 47.36 -42.66 -17.35
N ASP A 495 47.48 -43.88 -17.86
CA ASP A 495 47.23 -45.13 -17.13
C ASP A 495 48.40 -45.62 -16.25
N GLN A 496 49.61 -45.11 -16.48
CA GLN A 496 50.87 -45.44 -15.83
C GLN A 496 51.45 -46.84 -16.13
N ASP A 497 51.09 -47.48 -17.24
CA ASP A 497 51.77 -48.65 -17.80
C ASP A 497 53.27 -48.36 -18.03
N GLY A 498 53.59 -47.22 -18.65
CA GLY A 498 54.93 -46.79 -19.03
C GLY A 498 55.20 -46.63 -20.53
N PHE A 499 54.19 -46.77 -21.40
CA PHE A 499 54.18 -46.34 -22.80
C PHE A 499 53.16 -45.21 -23.02
N GLY A 500 53.55 -44.12 -23.66
CA GLY A 500 52.64 -43.05 -24.07
C GLY A 500 52.21 -43.12 -25.54
N GLN A 501 51.22 -42.31 -25.91
CA GLN A 501 50.66 -42.19 -27.26
C GLN A 501 51.03 -40.85 -27.92
N GLY A 502 52.28 -40.70 -28.40
CA GLY A 502 52.69 -39.66 -29.36
C GLY A 502 52.59 -38.17 -28.95
N ASN A 503 51.82 -37.83 -27.92
CA ASN A 503 51.61 -36.48 -27.41
C ASN A 503 52.84 -36.04 -26.60
N VAL A 504 53.53 -35.00 -27.07
CA VAL A 504 54.67 -34.44 -26.34
C VAL A 504 54.15 -33.40 -25.34
N VAL A 505 53.94 -33.83 -24.10
CA VAL A 505 53.47 -32.97 -23.00
C VAL A 505 54.59 -32.12 -22.39
N VAL A 506 54.19 -31.12 -21.62
CA VAL A 506 55.08 -30.11 -21.03
C VAL A 506 55.18 -30.34 -19.52
N ALA A 507 56.31 -30.92 -19.08
CA ALA A 507 56.58 -31.16 -17.67
C ALA A 507 56.89 -29.85 -16.95
N GLN A 508 55.91 -29.29 -16.24
CA GLN A 508 56.06 -28.01 -15.54
C GLN A 508 57.07 -28.05 -14.38
N ASP A 509 57.47 -29.22 -13.88
CA ASP A 509 58.60 -29.36 -12.93
C ASP A 509 59.95 -29.65 -13.58
N GLY A 510 59.96 -29.90 -14.90
CA GLY A 510 61.15 -30.19 -15.69
C GLY A 510 61.63 -31.65 -15.71
N SER A 511 60.86 -32.64 -15.22
CA SER A 511 61.31 -34.04 -15.21
C SER A 511 60.24 -35.13 -15.42
N CYS A 512 60.32 -35.81 -16.57
CA CYS A 512 59.48 -36.96 -16.94
C CYS A 512 59.55 -38.11 -15.93
N ASP A 513 58.58 -38.21 -15.01
CA ASP A 513 58.33 -39.42 -14.22
C ASP A 513 56.85 -39.61 -13.81
N ARG A 514 56.54 -40.84 -13.35
CA ARG A 514 55.18 -41.28 -13.03
C ARG A 514 54.58 -40.68 -11.75
N ILE A 515 55.12 -39.59 -11.22
CA ILE A 515 54.45 -38.73 -10.24
C ILE A 515 53.45 -37.79 -10.95
N GLN A 516 53.66 -37.47 -12.23
CA GLN A 516 52.78 -36.60 -13.03
C GLN A 516 52.12 -37.30 -14.25
N SER A 517 52.13 -38.63 -14.31
CA SER A 517 51.66 -39.42 -15.48
C SER A 517 52.43 -39.07 -16.77
N GLU A 518 53.76 -39.20 -16.72
CA GLU A 518 54.66 -38.92 -17.85
C GLU A 518 55.60 -40.09 -18.20
N ALA A 519 55.62 -40.50 -19.47
CA ALA A 519 56.44 -41.59 -20.01
C ALA A 519 57.70 -41.08 -20.74
N ALA A 520 58.64 -42.02 -20.92
CA ALA A 520 59.84 -41.86 -21.74
C ALA A 520 59.88 -42.82 -22.95
N LEU A 521 58.76 -43.51 -23.23
CA LEU A 521 58.55 -44.43 -24.34
C LEU A 521 57.23 -44.07 -25.02
N ASP A 522 57.12 -44.44 -26.30
CA ASP A 522 56.05 -44.06 -27.21
C ASP A 522 55.61 -45.31 -28.00
N GLY A 523 54.30 -45.43 -28.24
CA GLY A 523 53.72 -46.49 -29.07
C GLY A 523 52.41 -47.11 -28.57
N ASP A 524 51.70 -46.48 -27.62
CA ASP A 524 50.43 -47.01 -27.12
C ASP A 524 49.23 -46.71 -28.05
N CYS A 525 48.19 -47.55 -28.03
CA CYS A 525 46.96 -47.36 -28.80
C CYS A 525 45.74 -46.89 -27.97
N ASP A 526 45.75 -47.01 -26.65
CA ASP A 526 44.88 -46.25 -25.74
C ASP A 526 45.62 -45.95 -24.42
N ASP A 527 46.27 -44.77 -24.37
CA ASP A 527 47.01 -44.19 -23.22
C ASP A 527 46.20 -44.18 -21.90
N THR A 528 44.88 -44.41 -21.96
CA THR A 528 43.97 -44.39 -20.82
C THR A 528 43.55 -45.77 -20.29
N ASP A 529 43.88 -46.87 -20.97
CA ASP A 529 43.62 -48.24 -20.51
C ASP A 529 44.89 -49.11 -20.37
N PRO A 530 45.29 -49.49 -19.14
CA PRO A 530 46.49 -50.30 -18.89
C PRO A 530 46.31 -51.79 -19.25
N THR A 531 45.39 -52.08 -20.16
CA THR A 531 45.23 -53.36 -20.83
C THR A 531 45.31 -53.28 -22.37
N SER A 532 45.44 -52.08 -22.95
CA SER A 532 45.38 -51.82 -24.40
C SER A 532 46.73 -51.42 -25.02
N PHE A 533 47.80 -52.10 -24.59
CA PHE A 533 49.19 -51.83 -25.00
C PHE A 533 49.75 -52.90 -25.98
N PRO A 534 50.82 -52.60 -26.77
CA PRO A 534 51.39 -53.51 -27.77
C PRO A 534 51.75 -54.92 -27.26
N GLY A 535 50.86 -55.88 -27.50
CA GLY A 535 51.00 -57.29 -27.08
C GLY A 535 50.15 -57.74 -25.89
N ALA A 536 49.05 -57.06 -25.58
CA ALA A 536 48.00 -57.52 -24.68
C ALA A 536 47.15 -58.69 -25.26
N ALA A 537 45.86 -58.79 -24.94
CA ALA A 537 45.03 -59.95 -25.30
C ALA A 537 43.53 -59.62 -25.51
N GLU A 538 43.06 -59.87 -26.74
CA GLU A 538 41.75 -59.46 -27.27
C GLU A 538 40.50 -59.90 -26.47
N ILE A 539 39.51 -59.01 -26.45
CA ILE A 539 38.12 -59.20 -26.01
C ILE A 539 37.19 -59.06 -27.24
N PRO A 540 36.58 -60.14 -27.76
CA PRO A 540 35.81 -60.08 -29.00
C PRO A 540 34.60 -59.14 -28.98
N GLY A 541 34.64 -58.11 -29.84
CA GLY A 541 33.49 -57.33 -30.27
C GLY A 541 33.16 -56.13 -29.41
N ASP A 542 34.11 -55.64 -28.60
CA ASP A 542 33.98 -54.37 -27.88
C ASP A 542 34.54 -53.16 -28.65
N GLY A 543 35.14 -53.39 -29.83
CA GLY A 543 35.65 -52.36 -30.73
C GLY A 543 37.06 -51.87 -30.41
N ILE A 544 37.73 -52.44 -29.39
CA ILE A 544 39.07 -52.01 -28.94
C ILE A 544 40.12 -53.03 -29.38
N ASP A 545 41.11 -52.58 -30.15
CA ASP A 545 42.26 -53.37 -30.62
C ASP A 545 43.30 -53.49 -29.48
N GLN A 546 43.00 -54.24 -28.42
CA GLN A 546 43.78 -54.18 -27.17
C GLN A 546 45.26 -54.55 -27.36
N SER A 547 45.63 -55.37 -28.35
CA SER A 547 47.05 -55.68 -28.62
C SER A 547 47.75 -54.72 -29.59
N CYS A 548 47.06 -53.68 -30.07
CA CYS A 548 47.54 -52.69 -31.06
C CYS A 548 48.05 -53.33 -32.38
N ASP A 549 47.37 -54.39 -32.84
CA ASP A 549 47.71 -55.23 -34.00
C ASP A 549 46.90 -54.85 -35.25
N GLY A 550 45.67 -54.37 -35.04
CA GLY A 550 44.78 -53.77 -36.02
C GLY A 550 43.46 -54.52 -36.26
N SER A 551 42.98 -55.36 -35.33
CA SER A 551 41.79 -56.21 -35.57
C SER A 551 41.08 -56.76 -34.31
N ASP A 552 39.89 -56.24 -34.02
CA ASP A 552 38.87 -56.86 -33.14
C ASP A 552 38.03 -57.93 -33.89
N VAL A 553 37.25 -58.75 -33.17
CA VAL A 553 36.47 -59.91 -33.63
C VAL A 553 34.96 -59.71 -33.35
N ALA A 554 34.18 -59.49 -34.40
CA ALA A 554 32.79 -59.01 -34.32
C ALA A 554 31.79 -59.88 -33.53
N MET A 555 30.84 -59.19 -32.88
CA MET A 555 29.59 -59.75 -32.32
C MET A 555 28.35 -59.29 -33.12
N CYS A 556 27.30 -60.10 -33.09
CA CYS A 556 26.02 -59.90 -33.76
C CYS A 556 24.86 -60.21 -32.80
N TYR A 557 23.61 -60.03 -33.26
CA TYR A 557 22.38 -60.25 -32.49
C TYR A 557 21.40 -61.14 -33.26
N VAL A 558 20.43 -61.75 -32.58
CA VAL A 558 19.37 -62.54 -33.24
C VAL A 558 18.31 -61.60 -33.83
N ASP A 559 17.98 -61.80 -35.10
CA ASP A 559 16.89 -61.15 -35.86
C ASP A 559 15.87 -62.24 -36.24
N ASN A 560 14.68 -62.25 -35.62
CA ASN A 560 13.68 -63.31 -35.86
C ASN A 560 12.65 -62.98 -36.95
N ASP A 561 12.46 -61.72 -37.36
CA ASP A 561 11.45 -61.34 -38.36
C ASP A 561 12.00 -60.79 -39.69
N GLY A 562 13.25 -60.33 -39.70
CA GLY A 562 14.05 -60.00 -40.87
C GLY A 562 14.09 -58.51 -41.24
N ASP A 563 14.00 -57.60 -40.27
CA ASP A 563 13.99 -56.15 -40.50
C ASP A 563 15.39 -55.50 -40.54
N GLY A 564 16.39 -56.13 -39.90
CA GLY A 564 17.79 -55.66 -39.80
C GLY A 564 18.25 -55.21 -38.42
N PHE A 565 17.36 -55.17 -37.42
CA PHE A 565 17.66 -55.08 -35.99
C PHE A 565 17.53 -56.46 -35.32
N GLY A 566 17.80 -56.53 -34.01
CA GLY A 566 17.64 -57.76 -33.25
C GLY A 566 17.63 -57.56 -31.74
N ASP A 567 17.30 -58.61 -30.98
CA ASP A 567 17.16 -58.56 -29.52
C ASP A 567 18.54 -58.41 -28.83
N LEU A 568 18.72 -57.26 -28.17
CA LEU A 568 19.91 -56.90 -27.37
C LEU A 568 20.26 -57.94 -26.28
N LEU A 569 19.29 -58.71 -25.80
CA LEU A 569 19.47 -59.72 -24.75
C LEU A 569 20.01 -61.07 -25.29
N TYR A 570 20.06 -61.26 -26.61
CA TYR A 570 20.55 -62.49 -27.25
C TYR A 570 21.71 -62.26 -28.25
N PRO A 571 22.86 -61.70 -27.80
CA PRO A 571 24.04 -61.59 -28.63
C PRO A 571 24.63 -62.97 -29.00
N LEU A 572 25.20 -63.05 -30.19
CA LEU A 572 25.87 -64.22 -30.76
C LEU A 572 27.19 -63.79 -31.43
N ALA A 573 28.18 -64.68 -31.44
CA ALA A 573 29.42 -64.45 -32.19
C ALA A 573 29.28 -65.04 -33.60
N SER A 574 29.42 -64.21 -34.64
CA SER A 574 29.39 -64.66 -36.03
C SER A 574 30.52 -65.67 -36.32
N ALA A 575 30.28 -66.55 -37.29
CA ALA A 575 31.19 -67.62 -37.66
C ALA A 575 32.25 -67.21 -38.71
N ASP A 576 32.02 -66.10 -39.43
CA ASP A 576 32.82 -65.62 -40.55
C ASP A 576 32.97 -64.08 -40.64
N GLU A 577 32.75 -63.39 -39.52
CA GLU A 577 33.14 -61.98 -39.25
C GLU A 577 32.30 -60.90 -39.95
N ASP A 578 31.28 -61.26 -40.74
CA ASP A 578 30.15 -60.39 -41.09
C ASP A 578 28.81 -60.90 -40.52
N CYS A 579 27.91 -59.98 -40.14
CA CYS A 579 26.57 -60.26 -39.59
C CYS A 579 25.49 -60.20 -40.70
N ASP A 580 25.83 -60.71 -41.89
CA ASP A 580 25.01 -60.66 -43.11
C ASP A 580 24.14 -61.94 -43.31
N ASP A 581 24.23 -62.95 -42.41
CA ASP A 581 23.59 -64.26 -42.57
C ASP A 581 22.13 -64.27 -42.03
N PRO A 582 21.16 -64.96 -42.68
CA PRO A 582 19.74 -64.78 -42.36
C PRO A 582 19.34 -65.27 -40.96
N GLY A 583 18.98 -64.30 -40.10
CA GLY A 583 18.69 -64.50 -38.68
C GLY A 583 19.69 -63.82 -37.74
N GLU A 584 20.67 -63.10 -38.30
CA GLU A 584 21.67 -62.32 -37.57
C GLU A 584 21.59 -60.84 -37.99
N ALA A 585 21.71 -59.93 -37.02
CA ALA A 585 21.75 -58.49 -37.24
C ALA A 585 22.98 -57.84 -36.57
N TYR A 586 23.43 -56.72 -37.12
CA TYR A 586 24.50 -55.90 -36.55
C TYR A 586 24.05 -55.07 -35.33
N THR A 587 22.75 -54.84 -35.15
CA THR A 587 22.24 -53.80 -34.23
C THR A 587 21.24 -54.38 -33.24
N GLY A 588 21.75 -54.76 -32.06
CA GLY A 588 20.96 -55.21 -30.93
C GLY A 588 20.21 -54.05 -30.29
N SER A 589 19.06 -53.69 -30.85
CA SER A 589 18.27 -52.53 -30.43
C SER A 589 16.77 -52.67 -30.77
N ASP A 590 16.33 -53.87 -31.14
CA ASP A 590 14.92 -54.20 -31.27
C ASP A 590 14.28 -54.36 -29.88
N CYS A 591 13.04 -53.89 -29.72
CA CYS A 591 12.25 -53.98 -28.51
C CYS A 591 11.03 -54.93 -28.60
N ASP A 592 10.64 -55.40 -29.79
CA ASP A 592 9.80 -56.60 -29.99
C ASP A 592 10.17 -57.31 -31.32
N ASP A 593 11.20 -58.17 -31.23
CA ASP A 593 11.83 -59.09 -32.23
C ASP A 593 10.85 -60.12 -32.88
N TYR A 594 9.60 -59.72 -33.05
CA TYR A 594 8.50 -60.44 -33.69
C TYR A 594 7.54 -59.53 -34.49
N ASP A 595 7.68 -58.19 -34.46
CA ASP A 595 6.90 -57.25 -35.29
C ASP A 595 7.71 -56.07 -35.89
N VAL A 596 8.23 -56.30 -37.10
CA VAL A 596 8.81 -55.49 -38.21
C VAL A 596 8.40 -54.00 -38.37
N ASN A 597 7.58 -53.46 -37.48
CA ASN A 597 7.19 -52.05 -37.38
C ASN A 597 7.65 -51.39 -36.05
N ILE A 598 8.15 -52.19 -35.09
CA ILE A 598 8.63 -51.80 -33.76
C ILE A 598 10.15 -52.02 -33.73
N ASN A 599 10.93 -50.98 -33.99
CA ASN A 599 12.39 -51.01 -34.10
C ASN A 599 12.96 -49.59 -34.17
N PRO A 600 14.28 -49.35 -34.06
CA PRO A 600 14.87 -48.00 -34.13
C PRO A 600 14.68 -47.18 -35.43
N ASN A 601 13.96 -47.70 -36.44
CA ASN A 601 13.48 -46.97 -37.62
C ASN A 601 11.94 -46.98 -37.76
N GLY A 602 11.22 -47.37 -36.71
CA GLY A 602 9.77 -47.38 -36.63
C GLY A 602 9.17 -45.99 -36.81
N THR A 603 7.84 -45.91 -36.89
CA THR A 603 7.14 -44.63 -37.07
C THR A 603 6.10 -44.47 -35.99
N GLU A 604 6.49 -43.73 -34.96
CA GLU A 604 5.67 -43.27 -33.84
C GLU A 604 4.27 -42.81 -34.26
N VAL A 605 3.26 -43.27 -33.52
CA VAL A 605 1.85 -42.90 -33.67
C VAL A 605 1.35 -42.42 -32.32
N ALA A 606 1.48 -41.10 -32.09
CA ALA A 606 1.34 -40.53 -30.77
C ALA A 606 0.01 -40.88 -30.06
N ASP A 607 0.12 -41.09 -28.74
CA ASP A 607 -0.95 -41.42 -27.80
C ASP A 607 -1.62 -42.80 -28.03
N ASP A 608 -0.96 -43.74 -28.73
CA ASP A 608 -1.50 -45.10 -28.98
C ASP A 608 -1.00 -46.18 -28.00
N GLY A 609 0.06 -45.88 -27.25
CA GLY A 609 0.63 -46.72 -26.19
C GLY A 609 1.73 -47.69 -26.65
N VAL A 610 2.25 -47.54 -27.88
CA VAL A 610 3.30 -48.40 -28.45
C VAL A 610 4.53 -47.58 -28.84
N ASP A 611 5.55 -47.61 -27.98
CA ASP A 611 6.94 -47.26 -28.31
C ASP A 611 7.37 -48.09 -29.53
N SER A 612 7.34 -47.44 -30.70
CA SER A 612 7.51 -48.06 -32.02
C SER A 612 8.90 -47.76 -32.59
N ASP A 613 9.52 -46.65 -32.18
CA ASP A 613 10.92 -46.34 -32.50
C ASP A 613 11.94 -46.86 -31.46
N CYS A 614 11.49 -47.62 -30.46
CA CYS A 614 12.29 -48.18 -29.37
C CYS A 614 13.12 -47.13 -28.60
N SER A 615 12.65 -45.87 -28.56
CA SER A 615 13.29 -44.78 -27.80
C SER A 615 13.13 -44.91 -26.28
N GLY A 616 12.23 -45.80 -25.83
CA GLY A 616 11.93 -46.07 -24.43
C GLY A 616 10.59 -45.51 -23.95
N ALA A 617 9.85 -44.80 -24.82
CA ALA A 617 8.51 -44.30 -24.54
C ALA A 617 7.74 -43.95 -25.83
N ASP A 618 6.44 -44.28 -25.87
CA ASP A 618 5.48 -43.78 -26.86
C ASP A 618 5.48 -42.24 -26.89
N THR A 619 5.51 -41.65 -28.08
CA THR A 619 5.38 -40.20 -28.28
C THR A 619 4.02 -39.71 -27.80
N VAL A 620 3.96 -38.63 -27.02
CA VAL A 620 2.70 -38.09 -26.48
C VAL A 620 2.40 -36.68 -26.98
N THR A 621 1.11 -36.35 -27.03
CA THR A 621 0.63 -34.99 -27.28
C THR A 621 0.61 -34.18 -25.97
N CYS A 622 1.38 -33.11 -25.95
CA CYS A 622 1.44 -32.12 -24.87
C CYS A 622 0.98 -30.75 -25.38
N TYR A 623 0.95 -29.77 -24.48
CA TYR A 623 0.74 -28.36 -24.77
C TYR A 623 1.94 -27.57 -24.26
N GLU A 624 2.26 -26.44 -24.89
CA GLU A 624 3.25 -25.50 -24.32
C GLU A 624 2.61 -24.79 -23.13
N ASP A 625 3.40 -24.59 -22.07
CA ASP A 625 3.01 -24.10 -20.74
C ASP A 625 4.10 -23.09 -20.36
N GLY A 626 3.78 -21.81 -20.57
CA GLY A 626 4.72 -20.71 -20.75
C GLY A 626 5.11 -19.98 -19.46
N ASP A 627 4.26 -20.04 -18.45
CA ASP A 627 4.44 -19.43 -17.12
C ASP A 627 4.66 -20.45 -16.00
N GLY A 628 4.20 -21.69 -16.16
CA GLY A 628 4.38 -22.78 -15.20
C GLY A 628 3.20 -23.06 -14.28
N ASP A 629 1.97 -22.59 -14.58
CA ASP A 629 0.76 -22.88 -13.78
C ASP A 629 0.37 -24.38 -13.78
N GLY A 630 0.65 -25.11 -14.87
CA GLY A 630 0.31 -26.52 -15.04
C GLY A 630 -0.81 -26.80 -16.04
N VAL A 631 -1.38 -25.79 -16.68
CA VAL A 631 -2.24 -25.84 -17.86
C VAL A 631 -1.46 -25.24 -19.03
N GLY A 632 -1.55 -25.87 -20.20
CA GLY A 632 -0.95 -25.34 -21.41
C GLY A 632 -1.97 -24.72 -22.35
N SER A 633 -1.49 -23.85 -23.23
CA SER A 633 -2.32 -23.23 -24.26
C SER A 633 -2.90 -24.23 -25.25
N MET A 634 -3.85 -23.76 -26.06
CA MET A 634 -4.45 -24.54 -27.17
C MET A 634 -3.45 -25.03 -28.26
N VAL A 635 -2.14 -24.82 -28.12
CA VAL A 635 -1.11 -25.18 -29.11
C VAL A 635 -0.46 -26.53 -28.77
N ALA A 636 -0.99 -27.60 -29.39
CA ALA A 636 -0.45 -28.95 -29.22
C ALA A 636 0.98 -29.10 -29.80
N VAL A 637 1.87 -29.66 -28.98
CA VAL A 637 3.25 -30.03 -29.32
C VAL A 637 3.53 -31.50 -28.98
N LEU A 638 4.33 -32.18 -29.80
CA LEU A 638 4.69 -33.58 -29.56
C LEU A 638 5.89 -33.67 -28.61
N SER A 639 5.88 -34.67 -27.73
CA SER A 639 6.96 -34.98 -26.78
C SER A 639 7.45 -36.41 -26.98
N ALA A 640 8.61 -36.55 -27.65
CA ALA A 640 9.25 -37.82 -27.99
C ALA A 640 10.03 -38.46 -26.82
N ASN A 641 9.56 -38.23 -25.60
CA ASN A 641 10.04 -38.85 -24.36
C ASN A 641 8.88 -39.43 -23.53
N GLY A 642 7.66 -39.48 -24.09
CA GLY A 642 6.44 -39.93 -23.44
C GLY A 642 5.95 -39.09 -22.25
N LEU A 643 6.50 -37.88 -22.05
CA LEU A 643 6.20 -37.06 -20.89
C LEU A 643 5.95 -35.59 -21.26
N CYS A 644 4.80 -35.08 -20.82
CA CYS A 644 4.61 -33.65 -20.58
C CYS A 644 5.05 -33.37 -19.13
N GLN A 645 6.06 -32.51 -18.96
CA GLN A 645 6.61 -32.15 -17.65
C GLN A 645 6.65 -30.64 -17.51
N LEU A 646 6.12 -30.14 -16.40
CA LEU A 646 6.10 -28.72 -16.06
C LEU A 646 7.52 -28.12 -16.00
N GLU A 647 8.50 -28.89 -15.50
CA GLU A 647 9.94 -28.53 -15.50
C GLU A 647 10.54 -28.32 -16.91
N LEU A 648 9.82 -28.66 -17.97
CA LEU A 648 10.19 -28.47 -19.37
C LEU A 648 9.25 -27.50 -20.12
N GLY A 649 8.39 -26.77 -19.42
CA GLY A 649 7.40 -25.84 -19.99
C GLY A 649 6.32 -26.53 -20.82
N ARG A 650 5.79 -27.66 -20.31
CA ARG A 650 4.78 -28.48 -21.02
C ARG A 650 3.75 -29.16 -20.12
N SER A 651 2.47 -28.93 -20.39
CA SER A 651 1.34 -29.60 -19.71
C SER A 651 0.73 -30.76 -20.53
N TRP A 652 -0.02 -31.61 -19.80
CA TRP A 652 -0.98 -32.58 -20.34
C TRP A 652 -2.38 -31.99 -20.56
N VAL A 653 -2.68 -30.86 -19.91
CA VAL A 653 -3.97 -30.17 -19.97
C VAL A 653 -3.85 -29.06 -21.01
N SER A 654 -4.76 -29.05 -21.98
CA SER A 654 -5.07 -27.83 -22.72
C SER A 654 -6.24 -27.12 -22.05
N ASP A 655 -6.24 -25.80 -22.13
CA ASP A 655 -7.41 -24.90 -22.27
C ASP A 655 -7.13 -23.50 -21.66
N ASP A 656 -5.87 -23.22 -21.31
CA ASP A 656 -5.40 -21.89 -20.91
C ASP A 656 -5.61 -20.82 -22.02
N CYS A 657 -5.92 -19.61 -21.57
CA CYS A 657 -6.27 -18.44 -22.37
C CYS A 657 -5.22 -17.29 -22.35
N ASP A 658 -4.27 -17.26 -21.40
CA ASP A 658 -3.07 -16.38 -21.45
C ASP A 658 -1.83 -17.05 -20.82
N ASP A 659 -1.22 -17.94 -21.60
CA ASP A 659 0.06 -18.71 -21.52
C ASP A 659 1.33 -17.86 -21.21
N THR A 660 1.15 -16.77 -20.46
CA THR A 660 2.17 -15.83 -19.98
C THR A 660 1.87 -15.26 -18.57
N ASP A 661 0.70 -15.54 -17.97
CA ASP A 661 0.33 -15.14 -16.61
C ASP A 661 -0.28 -16.33 -15.81
N PRO A 662 0.44 -16.89 -14.82
CA PRO A 662 0.03 -18.10 -14.11
C PRO A 662 -1.14 -17.88 -13.12
N THR A 663 -1.77 -16.70 -13.17
CA THR A 663 -3.03 -16.42 -12.45
C THR A 663 -4.28 -16.57 -13.34
N VAL A 664 -4.10 -16.80 -14.64
CA VAL A 664 -5.16 -16.92 -15.65
C VAL A 664 -5.18 -18.35 -16.19
N SER A 665 -6.07 -19.21 -15.69
CA SER A 665 -6.28 -20.56 -16.25
C SER A 665 -7.62 -21.16 -15.78
N PRO A 666 -8.20 -22.16 -16.49
CA PRO A 666 -9.53 -22.76 -16.19
C PRO A 666 -9.71 -23.45 -14.83
N TRP A 667 -8.75 -23.29 -13.91
CA TRP A 667 -8.68 -23.88 -12.58
C TRP A 667 -8.50 -22.82 -11.48
N ASN A 668 -8.15 -21.59 -11.86
CA ASN A 668 -8.13 -20.44 -10.96
C ASN A 668 -9.56 -19.98 -10.62
N ASN A 669 -9.70 -19.22 -9.53
CA ASN A 669 -10.98 -18.60 -9.18
C ASN A 669 -10.99 -17.16 -9.70
N GLU A 670 -12.07 -16.79 -10.38
CA GLU A 670 -12.34 -15.43 -10.85
C GLU A 670 -12.20 -14.35 -9.77
N ILE A 671 -11.48 -13.28 -10.07
CA ILE A 671 -11.24 -12.11 -9.22
C ILE A 671 -12.15 -10.97 -9.71
N VAL A 672 -13.37 -11.00 -9.17
CA VAL A 672 -14.47 -10.12 -9.58
C VAL A 672 -14.09 -8.64 -9.65
N ASP A 673 -14.46 -7.97 -10.75
CA ASP A 673 -14.25 -6.54 -11.07
C ASP A 673 -12.80 -6.10 -11.39
N ASP A 674 -11.84 -6.99 -11.66
CA ASP A 674 -10.46 -6.60 -11.99
C ASP A 674 -10.19 -6.39 -13.50
N GLY A 675 -11.07 -6.88 -14.38
CA GLY A 675 -10.96 -6.72 -15.84
C GLY A 675 -10.25 -7.86 -16.58
N ILE A 676 -9.94 -8.97 -15.90
CA ILE A 676 -9.28 -10.16 -16.44
C ILE A 676 -10.21 -11.38 -16.25
N ASP A 677 -10.21 -12.30 -17.21
CA ASP A 677 -11.03 -13.52 -17.29
C ASP A 677 -10.20 -14.70 -16.74
N GLN A 678 -9.99 -14.77 -15.41
CA GLN A 678 -9.03 -15.72 -14.82
C GLN A 678 -9.47 -17.17 -14.96
N ASP A 679 -10.78 -17.47 -14.89
CA ASP A 679 -11.31 -18.83 -15.06
C ASP A 679 -11.48 -19.25 -16.54
N CYS A 680 -11.07 -18.39 -17.47
CA CYS A 680 -11.17 -18.56 -18.92
C CYS A 680 -12.59 -18.93 -19.43
N SER A 681 -13.64 -18.54 -18.69
CA SER A 681 -15.04 -18.72 -19.14
C SER A 681 -15.40 -17.87 -20.36
N GLY A 682 -14.63 -16.80 -20.61
CA GLY A 682 -14.75 -15.87 -21.73
C GLY A 682 -15.25 -14.48 -21.33
N THR A 683 -15.40 -14.20 -20.02
CA THR A 683 -15.95 -12.97 -19.45
C THR A 683 -15.52 -12.76 -18.00
N ASP A 684 -14.73 -11.72 -17.74
CA ASP A 684 -14.54 -11.08 -16.41
C ASP A 684 -15.88 -10.99 -15.67
N ALA A 685 -16.02 -11.70 -14.55
CA ALA A 685 -17.22 -11.63 -13.73
C ALA A 685 -17.25 -10.33 -12.92
N ILE A 686 -18.38 -9.61 -12.95
CA ILE A 686 -18.50 -8.29 -12.30
C ILE A 686 -19.49 -8.31 -11.14
N THR A 687 -19.37 -7.37 -10.21
CA THR A 687 -20.36 -7.15 -9.16
C THR A 687 -21.46 -6.21 -9.66
N CYS A 688 -22.69 -6.71 -9.65
CA CYS A 688 -23.90 -5.93 -9.90
C CYS A 688 -24.71 -5.76 -8.61
N PHE A 689 -25.71 -4.90 -8.64
CA PHE A 689 -26.75 -4.83 -7.60
C PHE A 689 -27.93 -5.71 -8.00
N LEU A 690 -28.57 -6.34 -7.01
CA LEU A 690 -29.87 -6.99 -7.18
C LEU A 690 -30.95 -5.91 -7.28
N ASP A 691 -31.74 -5.97 -8.34
CA ASP A 691 -32.94 -5.18 -8.62
C ASP A 691 -34.14 -6.15 -8.71
N THR A 692 -34.82 -6.34 -7.57
CA THR A 692 -35.90 -7.34 -7.44
C THR A 692 -37.21 -6.87 -8.09
N ASP A 693 -37.53 -5.58 -8.08
CA ASP A 693 -38.84 -5.05 -8.50
C ASP A 693 -38.86 -4.28 -9.84
N ARG A 694 -37.68 -3.84 -10.32
CA ARG A 694 -37.36 -3.34 -11.66
C ARG A 694 -37.68 -1.87 -11.91
N ASP A 695 -37.24 -1.00 -11.01
CA ASP A 695 -37.23 0.45 -11.23
C ASP A 695 -35.94 1.00 -11.89
N GLY A 696 -34.80 0.32 -11.70
CA GLY A 696 -33.48 0.71 -12.22
C GLY A 696 -32.39 0.97 -11.17
N PHE A 697 -32.68 0.80 -9.88
CA PHE A 697 -31.72 0.79 -8.76
C PHE A 697 -31.72 -0.59 -8.08
N GLY A 698 -30.78 -0.82 -7.15
CA GLY A 698 -30.70 -2.09 -6.41
C GLY A 698 -29.95 -2.01 -5.09
N THR A 699 -30.09 -3.07 -4.27
CA THR A 699 -29.63 -3.10 -2.87
C THR A 699 -28.45 -4.05 -2.61
N ASP A 700 -28.68 -5.36 -2.66
CA ASP A 700 -27.72 -6.40 -2.33
C ASP A 700 -26.70 -6.59 -3.48
N LEU A 701 -25.41 -6.58 -3.15
CA LEU A 701 -24.32 -6.86 -4.10
C LEU A 701 -24.30 -8.35 -4.48
N ILE A 702 -24.29 -8.63 -5.78
CA ILE A 702 -24.30 -9.98 -6.38
C ILE A 702 -23.27 -10.09 -7.51
N VAL A 703 -22.68 -11.28 -7.69
CA VAL A 703 -21.72 -11.53 -8.77
C VAL A 703 -22.45 -11.99 -10.03
N ALA A 704 -22.28 -11.27 -11.13
CA ALA A 704 -22.79 -11.60 -12.45
C ALA A 704 -21.75 -12.41 -13.25
N SER A 705 -21.90 -13.74 -13.25
CA SER A 705 -20.99 -14.71 -13.88
C SER A 705 -21.04 -14.75 -15.43
N ASP A 706 -21.49 -13.67 -16.07
CA ASP A 706 -21.42 -13.44 -17.52
C ASP A 706 -20.95 -12.01 -17.87
N GLY A 707 -20.39 -11.29 -16.88
CA GLY A 707 -19.71 -10.01 -17.06
C GLY A 707 -20.61 -8.82 -17.44
N VAL A 708 -21.93 -8.94 -17.27
CA VAL A 708 -22.88 -7.88 -17.62
C VAL A 708 -24.05 -7.73 -16.64
N CYS A 709 -24.27 -6.53 -16.12
CA CYS A 709 -25.51 -6.18 -15.44
C CYS A 709 -26.62 -5.90 -16.48
N ASP A 710 -27.22 -6.94 -17.06
CA ASP A 710 -28.23 -6.83 -18.14
C ASP A 710 -29.69 -7.18 -17.73
N GLY A 711 -29.90 -7.58 -16.47
CA GLY A 711 -31.22 -7.83 -15.87
C GLY A 711 -31.85 -9.21 -16.17
N LEU A 712 -31.06 -10.17 -16.67
CA LEU A 712 -31.50 -11.53 -17.00
C LEU A 712 -31.92 -12.38 -15.79
N ALA A 713 -31.28 -12.27 -14.62
CA ALA A 713 -31.82 -12.76 -13.34
C ALA A 713 -32.40 -11.63 -12.46
N GLY A 714 -31.96 -10.39 -12.63
CA GLY A 714 -32.35 -9.22 -11.84
C GLY A 714 -31.16 -8.33 -11.44
N GLU A 715 -30.16 -8.22 -12.31
CA GLU A 715 -28.90 -7.51 -12.10
C GLU A 715 -29.00 -6.09 -12.68
N GLN A 716 -28.48 -5.08 -11.97
CA GLN A 716 -28.50 -3.68 -12.39
C GLN A 716 -27.18 -2.97 -12.02
N ASP A 717 -26.77 -2.02 -12.85
CA ASP A 717 -25.48 -1.30 -12.76
C ASP A 717 -25.48 -0.10 -11.81
N VAL A 718 -26.61 0.18 -11.16
CA VAL A 718 -26.79 1.31 -10.23
C VAL A 718 -27.33 0.80 -8.91
N GLY A 719 -26.57 1.03 -7.84
CA GLY A 719 -27.00 0.74 -6.47
C GLY A 719 -27.47 1.96 -5.71
N GLY A 720 -27.88 1.75 -4.46
CA GLY A 720 -28.25 2.81 -3.51
C GLY A 720 -29.74 2.89 -3.20
N ASP A 721 -30.55 1.95 -3.70
CA ASP A 721 -31.90 1.74 -3.21
C ASP A 721 -31.89 1.41 -1.70
N CYS A 722 -32.98 1.78 -1.02
CA CYS A 722 -33.24 1.52 0.38
C CYS A 722 -34.47 0.61 0.64
N ALA A 723 -35.21 0.18 -0.40
CA ALA A 723 -36.35 -0.73 -0.28
C ALA A 723 -36.63 -1.61 -1.53
N ASP A 724 -35.80 -2.64 -1.75
CA ASP A 724 -35.80 -3.66 -2.83
C ASP A 724 -37.14 -4.34 -3.23
N ASP A 725 -38.24 -4.07 -2.52
CA ASP A 725 -39.58 -4.57 -2.85
C ASP A 725 -40.70 -3.50 -3.04
N ASP A 726 -40.36 -2.20 -3.14
CA ASP A 726 -41.30 -1.13 -3.53
C ASP A 726 -40.68 0.03 -4.37
N ALA A 727 -40.71 -0.15 -5.70
CA ALA A 727 -40.39 0.76 -6.85
C ALA A 727 -40.96 2.20 -6.84
N GLY A 728 -41.38 2.71 -5.69
CA GLY A 728 -41.60 4.12 -5.39
C GLY A 728 -40.57 4.72 -4.44
N VAL A 729 -39.57 3.94 -4.02
CA VAL A 729 -38.46 4.32 -3.12
C VAL A 729 -37.14 4.06 -3.86
N TYR A 730 -36.35 5.10 -4.11
CA TYR A 730 -35.04 5.02 -4.80
C TYR A 730 -34.31 6.39 -4.76
N PRO A 731 -32.97 6.42 -4.93
CA PRO A 731 -32.17 7.64 -5.02
C PRO A 731 -32.77 8.76 -5.89
N GLY A 732 -33.29 9.81 -5.24
CA GLY A 732 -33.89 10.98 -5.91
C GLY A 732 -35.32 10.77 -6.42
N ALA A 733 -36.09 9.85 -5.82
CA ALA A 733 -37.55 9.84 -5.95
C ALA A 733 -38.17 11.13 -5.34
N PRO A 734 -39.44 11.47 -5.65
CA PRO A 734 -40.12 12.58 -4.99
C PRO A 734 -40.72 12.13 -3.64
N GLU A 735 -40.28 12.74 -2.54
CA GLU A 735 -40.83 12.56 -1.20
C GLU A 735 -42.37 12.66 -1.15
N LEU A 736 -42.99 11.78 -0.36
CA LEU A 736 -44.43 11.70 -0.14
C LEU A 736 -44.74 11.70 1.36
N PRO A 737 -45.75 12.48 1.82
CA PRO A 737 -46.14 12.54 3.24
C PRO A 737 -46.90 11.28 3.70
N ASP A 738 -46.21 10.13 3.72
CA ASP A 738 -46.66 8.87 4.31
C ASP A 738 -45.68 8.25 5.32
N GLY A 739 -44.53 8.89 5.56
CA GLY A 739 -43.57 8.52 6.60
C GLY A 739 -42.62 7.40 6.20
N LEU A 740 -42.30 7.33 4.91
CA LEU A 740 -41.16 6.62 4.34
C LEU A 740 -40.09 7.66 3.96
N ASP A 741 -38.84 7.22 3.97
CA ASP A 741 -37.75 7.83 3.21
C ASP A 741 -37.96 7.34 1.77
N ASN A 742 -38.38 8.19 0.83
CA ASN A 742 -38.62 7.79 -0.56
C ASN A 742 -37.37 8.03 -1.42
N ASP A 743 -36.64 9.11 -1.20
CA ASP A 743 -35.50 9.50 -2.03
C ASP A 743 -34.14 8.92 -1.59
N CYS A 744 -34.13 8.19 -0.46
CA CYS A 744 -33.00 7.52 0.17
C CYS A 744 -31.89 8.47 0.69
N ASP A 745 -32.16 9.76 0.94
CA ASP A 745 -31.19 10.68 1.58
C ASP A 745 -30.98 10.45 3.09
N GLY A 746 -31.86 9.68 3.74
CA GLY A 746 -31.81 9.36 5.17
C GLY A 746 -32.67 10.25 6.08
N LEU A 747 -33.42 11.19 5.50
CA LEU A 747 -34.46 11.99 6.14
C LEU A 747 -35.85 11.43 5.76
N ILE A 748 -36.93 12.03 6.25
CA ILE A 748 -38.31 11.56 6.03
C ILE A 748 -39.23 12.78 5.94
N ASP A 749 -40.04 12.88 4.88
CA ASP A 749 -40.97 13.98 4.62
C ASP A 749 -40.26 15.37 4.51
N ASN A 750 -38.95 15.41 4.23
CA ASN A 750 -38.09 16.61 4.38
C ASN A 750 -38.24 17.67 3.26
N ALA A 751 -38.52 17.25 2.03
CA ALA A 751 -38.61 18.12 0.85
C ALA A 751 -39.99 18.78 0.68
N ILE A 752 -40.72 18.99 1.77
CA ILE A 752 -42.05 19.60 1.78
C ILE A 752 -41.93 21.09 2.08
N ASP A 753 -42.39 21.88 1.12
CA ASP A 753 -42.60 23.33 1.14
C ASP A 753 -44.08 23.51 0.74
N THR A 754 -44.91 24.01 1.68
CA THR A 754 -46.37 23.96 1.57
C THR A 754 -46.99 25.16 0.85
N ASP A 755 -46.34 26.32 0.79
CA ASP A 755 -46.84 27.53 0.13
C ASP A 755 -45.99 28.07 -1.03
N GLY A 756 -44.70 27.72 -1.09
CA GLY A 756 -43.83 27.87 -2.26
C GLY A 756 -42.84 29.03 -2.21
N ASP A 757 -42.34 29.41 -1.03
CA ASP A 757 -41.43 30.56 -0.85
C ASP A 757 -39.94 30.20 -1.04
N GLY A 758 -39.51 29.03 -0.54
CA GLY A 758 -38.12 28.57 -0.55
C GLY A 758 -37.63 28.01 0.79
N LEU A 759 -38.39 28.21 1.87
CA LEU A 759 -38.20 27.61 3.19
C LEU A 759 -39.07 26.33 3.29
N GLY A 760 -38.64 25.35 4.09
CA GLY A 760 -39.33 24.05 4.20
C GLY A 760 -40.09 23.89 5.51
N ASP A 761 -41.23 23.19 5.49
CA ASP A 761 -42.16 22.97 6.61
C ASP A 761 -41.45 22.63 7.95
N GLU A 762 -40.37 21.83 7.92
CA GLU A 762 -39.60 21.47 9.12
C GLU A 762 -38.74 22.63 9.65
N ALA A 763 -38.08 23.39 8.77
CA ALA A 763 -37.23 24.52 9.15
C ALA A 763 -38.08 25.65 9.74
N GLU A 764 -39.22 25.93 9.13
CA GLU A 764 -40.22 26.87 9.64
C GLU A 764 -40.69 26.49 11.06
N ILE A 765 -41.09 25.22 11.28
CA ILE A 765 -41.68 24.77 12.55
C ILE A 765 -40.64 24.61 13.67
N GLU A 766 -39.46 24.04 13.38
CA GLU A 766 -38.46 23.65 14.39
C GLU A 766 -37.32 24.67 14.56
N ILE A 767 -37.03 25.52 13.57
CA ILE A 767 -35.88 26.45 13.57
C ILE A 767 -36.32 27.91 13.70
N PHE A 768 -37.09 28.44 12.73
CA PHE A 768 -37.37 29.88 12.63
C PHE A 768 -38.62 30.31 13.38
N GLY A 769 -39.71 29.54 13.29
CA GLY A 769 -40.97 29.77 14.04
C GLY A 769 -42.10 30.42 13.23
N THR A 770 -41.97 30.43 11.90
CA THR A 770 -42.89 30.94 10.89
C THR A 770 -44.15 30.05 10.71
N ASP A 771 -45.04 30.35 9.75
CA ASP A 771 -46.28 29.57 9.48
C ASP A 771 -46.24 28.94 8.07
N PRO A 772 -46.08 27.59 7.94
CA PRO A 772 -46.05 26.80 6.68
C PRO A 772 -47.32 26.81 5.83
N SER A 773 -47.97 27.97 5.72
CA SER A 773 -49.12 28.24 4.86
C SER A 773 -49.27 29.74 4.52
N ASN A 774 -48.22 30.52 4.78
CA ASN A 774 -48.13 31.97 4.69
C ASN A 774 -46.65 32.41 4.45
N PRO A 775 -46.24 32.63 3.19
CA PRO A 775 -44.84 32.81 2.75
C PRO A 775 -44.25 34.21 3.01
N ASP A 776 -44.71 34.86 4.08
CA ASP A 776 -44.59 36.31 4.35
C ASP A 776 -45.12 36.54 5.79
N SER A 777 -44.35 36.11 6.80
CA SER A 777 -44.83 35.78 8.15
C SER A 777 -45.23 36.98 9.02
N ASP A 778 -44.60 38.14 8.88
CA ASP A 778 -44.96 39.37 9.60
C ASP A 778 -45.71 40.42 8.75
N ALA A 779 -45.72 40.25 7.42
CA ALA A 779 -46.46 41.02 6.42
C ALA A 779 -45.85 42.38 6.02
N ASP A 780 -44.53 42.46 5.87
CA ASP A 780 -43.80 43.63 5.39
C ASP A 780 -43.79 43.74 3.84
N GLY A 781 -43.38 42.69 3.13
CA GLY A 781 -43.18 42.66 1.68
C GLY A 781 -42.09 41.70 1.16
N LEU A 782 -41.22 41.15 2.03
CA LEU A 782 -40.26 40.10 1.69
C LEU A 782 -40.92 38.70 1.74
N LEU A 783 -40.12 37.64 1.83
CA LEU A 783 -40.54 36.24 1.95
C LEU A 783 -39.60 35.54 2.93
N ASP A 784 -40.14 34.73 3.84
CA ASP A 784 -39.39 34.11 4.94
C ASP A 784 -38.09 33.42 4.49
N GLY A 785 -38.11 32.71 3.35
CA GLY A 785 -36.97 32.04 2.76
C GLY A 785 -35.93 32.95 2.08
N ASP A 786 -36.32 34.10 1.53
CA ASP A 786 -35.40 35.12 1.00
C ASP A 786 -34.71 35.85 2.17
N GLU A 787 -35.44 36.18 3.23
CA GLU A 787 -34.96 36.82 4.46
C GLU A 787 -33.95 35.95 5.22
N VAL A 788 -34.31 34.67 5.46
CA VAL A 788 -33.43 33.67 6.07
C VAL A 788 -32.17 33.44 5.23
N SER A 789 -32.26 33.61 3.90
CA SER A 789 -31.10 33.53 3.01
C SER A 789 -30.22 34.79 3.04
N ALA A 790 -30.74 35.94 3.48
CA ALA A 790 -29.98 37.19 3.66
C ALA A 790 -29.39 37.35 5.07
N GLY A 791 -30.08 36.82 6.09
CA GLY A 791 -29.74 36.97 7.51
C GLY A 791 -30.66 37.93 8.28
N VAL A 792 -31.78 38.31 7.68
CA VAL A 792 -32.91 39.08 8.24
C VAL A 792 -33.77 38.14 9.14
N ASP A 793 -34.55 38.68 10.09
CA ASP A 793 -35.40 37.88 11.00
C ASP A 793 -36.87 37.93 10.53
N PRO A 794 -37.44 36.85 9.93
CA PRO A 794 -38.76 36.82 9.25
C PRO A 794 -39.98 36.86 10.20
N LEU A 795 -39.83 37.61 11.29
CA LEU A 795 -40.77 37.75 12.40
C LEU A 795 -40.72 39.16 13.05
N ASP A 796 -39.82 40.06 12.63
CA ASP A 796 -39.73 41.46 13.11
C ASP A 796 -39.44 42.41 11.90
N PRO A 797 -40.45 43.12 11.36
CA PRO A 797 -40.41 43.79 10.04
C PRO A 797 -39.73 45.18 10.07
N ASP A 798 -38.66 45.29 10.83
CA ASP A 798 -37.92 46.52 11.23
C ASP A 798 -36.65 46.03 11.98
N SER A 799 -35.77 45.30 11.27
CA SER A 799 -34.76 44.38 11.86
C SER A 799 -33.65 45.07 12.68
N ASP A 800 -33.12 46.18 12.22
CA ASP A 800 -32.22 47.07 12.98
C ASP A 800 -32.99 47.98 13.96
N GLY A 801 -34.22 48.36 13.60
CA GLY A 801 -35.08 49.26 14.35
C GLY A 801 -35.02 50.72 13.88
N ASP A 802 -34.61 51.00 12.64
CA ASP A 802 -34.72 52.30 11.98
C ASP A 802 -36.13 52.87 12.10
N GLY A 803 -37.13 52.10 11.66
CA GLY A 803 -38.51 52.50 11.53
C GLY A 803 -38.94 52.81 10.09
N LEU A 804 -38.08 52.55 9.11
CA LEU A 804 -38.47 51.95 7.83
C LEU A 804 -38.92 50.47 8.05
N THR A 805 -38.80 49.59 7.05
CA THR A 805 -39.22 48.17 7.14
C THR A 805 -38.51 47.38 6.06
N ASP A 806 -37.95 46.23 6.40
CA ASP A 806 -36.99 45.45 5.62
C ASP A 806 -37.33 45.23 4.11
N GLY A 807 -38.61 45.23 3.73
CA GLY A 807 -39.13 45.13 2.36
C GLY A 807 -39.46 46.45 1.63
N ASP A 808 -39.38 47.60 2.28
CA ASP A 808 -39.30 48.94 1.66
C ASP A 808 -37.82 49.31 1.35
N GLU A 809 -36.84 48.94 2.20
CA GLU A 809 -35.39 48.99 1.88
C GLU A 809 -34.97 47.86 0.90
N GLY A 810 -35.14 46.61 1.33
CA GLY A 810 -34.81 45.40 0.60
C GLY A 810 -33.38 44.87 0.81
N LEU A 811 -33.07 43.81 0.07
CA LEU A 811 -31.82 43.04 0.19
C LEU A 811 -30.68 43.63 -0.67
N VAL A 812 -30.47 44.95 -0.56
CA VAL A 812 -29.41 45.72 -1.22
C VAL A 812 -28.32 46.12 -0.22
N ASP A 813 -27.21 46.66 -0.73
CA ASP A 813 -26.02 47.10 0.03
C ASP A 813 -25.54 48.38 -0.68
N THR A 814 -26.04 49.53 -0.22
CA THR A 814 -26.00 50.80 -0.95
C THR A 814 -24.63 51.51 -0.86
N ASP A 815 -24.03 51.64 0.33
CA ASP A 815 -22.67 52.22 0.49
C ASP A 815 -21.51 51.24 0.18
N SER A 816 -21.75 49.92 0.28
CA SER A 816 -20.74 48.84 0.19
C SER A 816 -19.79 48.66 1.38
N ASP A 817 -20.22 48.95 2.62
CA ASP A 817 -19.61 48.52 3.89
C ASP A 817 -19.62 46.99 4.03
N GLY A 818 -20.76 46.37 3.70
CA GLY A 818 -21.01 44.93 3.82
C GLY A 818 -22.02 44.54 4.91
N LEU A 819 -22.78 45.50 5.45
CA LEU A 819 -24.16 45.28 5.86
C LEU A 819 -25.08 45.28 4.61
N ILE A 820 -26.38 45.10 4.82
CA ILE A 820 -27.42 45.37 3.82
C ILE A 820 -28.29 46.49 4.38
N ASP A 821 -28.95 47.25 3.51
CA ASP A 821 -29.76 48.42 3.87
C ASP A 821 -30.74 48.08 5.03
N ALA A 822 -31.53 47.00 4.88
CA ALA A 822 -32.40 46.43 5.92
C ALA A 822 -31.71 45.82 7.18
N LEU A 823 -30.46 46.17 7.45
CA LEU A 823 -29.68 45.83 8.65
C LEU A 823 -28.71 46.96 9.08
N ASP A 824 -28.84 48.19 8.55
CA ASP A 824 -27.99 49.34 8.90
C ASP A 824 -28.80 50.56 9.42
N ASP A 825 -28.17 51.44 10.20
CA ASP A 825 -28.80 52.68 10.72
C ASP A 825 -28.52 53.88 9.77
N ASP A 826 -27.78 53.73 8.65
CA ASP A 826 -27.05 54.79 7.89
C ASP A 826 -26.75 54.37 6.41
N ASP A 827 -27.78 53.99 5.63
CA ASP A 827 -27.70 53.15 4.38
C ASP A 827 -26.70 53.59 3.28
N ASP A 828 -26.52 54.89 3.08
CA ASP A 828 -25.64 55.45 2.03
C ASP A 828 -24.23 55.83 2.54
N GLY A 829 -24.02 55.72 3.86
CA GLY A 829 -22.76 56.01 4.55
C GLY A 829 -22.38 57.49 4.69
N ASP A 830 -23.31 58.45 4.53
CA ASP A 830 -23.04 59.88 4.75
C ASP A 830 -22.76 60.23 6.24
N GLY A 831 -23.49 59.60 7.17
CA GLY A 831 -23.47 59.89 8.60
C GLY A 831 -24.69 60.64 9.18
N ILE A 832 -25.88 60.48 8.61
CA ILE A 832 -27.17 61.02 9.04
C ILE A 832 -28.17 59.85 9.15
N ASP A 833 -28.35 59.30 10.36
CA ASP A 833 -29.09 58.05 10.57
C ASP A 833 -30.45 57.99 9.79
N SER A 834 -30.70 56.97 8.95
CA SER A 834 -31.75 56.90 7.89
C SER A 834 -33.16 57.32 8.33
N ARG A 835 -33.55 56.97 9.56
CA ARG A 835 -34.70 57.45 10.35
C ARG A 835 -34.95 58.98 10.31
N THR A 836 -33.89 59.74 10.07
CA THR A 836 -33.86 61.21 9.99
C THR A 836 -34.41 61.70 8.64
N GLU A 837 -34.23 60.88 7.61
CA GLU A 837 -34.36 61.18 6.17
C GLU A 837 -35.62 60.51 5.59
N ALA A 838 -36.05 59.40 6.20
CA ALA A 838 -37.36 58.78 6.04
C ALA A 838 -38.34 59.05 7.23
N PRO A 839 -38.56 60.31 7.67
CA PRO A 839 -39.25 60.60 8.93
C PRO A 839 -40.71 60.13 8.98
N GLU A 840 -41.09 59.55 10.13
CA GLU A 840 -42.34 58.79 10.37
C GLU A 840 -42.42 57.43 9.63
N GLY A 841 -41.31 56.89 9.09
CA GLY A 841 -41.27 55.62 8.37
C GLY A 841 -41.83 55.78 6.96
N THR A 842 -41.24 56.71 6.21
CA THR A 842 -41.65 56.99 4.83
C THR A 842 -40.48 57.54 4.02
N PRO A 843 -39.99 56.81 2.99
CA PRO A 843 -39.00 57.34 2.05
C PRO A 843 -39.46 58.66 1.40
N ILE A 844 -38.54 59.63 1.36
CA ILE A 844 -38.69 60.94 0.71
C ILE A 844 -37.82 60.97 -0.56
N ASP A 845 -38.10 61.87 -1.48
CA ASP A 845 -37.35 62.12 -2.73
C ASP A 845 -37.35 63.64 -2.89
N THR A 846 -36.28 64.29 -2.42
CA THR A 846 -36.22 65.75 -2.22
C THR A 846 -35.91 66.53 -3.51
N ASP A 847 -34.89 66.14 -4.28
CA ASP A 847 -34.55 66.74 -5.59
C ASP A 847 -35.53 66.33 -6.73
N GLY A 848 -35.97 65.08 -6.76
CA GLY A 848 -36.81 64.51 -7.82
C GLY A 848 -36.11 63.64 -8.88
N ASP A 849 -34.87 63.19 -8.64
CA ASP A 849 -34.09 62.25 -9.47
C ASP A 849 -34.77 60.88 -9.56
N GLY A 850 -35.16 60.35 -8.39
CA GLY A 850 -35.78 59.03 -8.23
C GLY A 850 -34.92 58.00 -7.48
N LEU A 851 -33.80 58.41 -6.87
CA LEU A 851 -33.39 57.88 -5.56
C LEU A 851 -34.31 58.47 -4.47
N SER A 852 -34.08 58.08 -3.22
CA SER A 852 -34.80 58.58 -2.05
C SER A 852 -33.79 58.99 -1.00
N ASP A 853 -34.06 60.02 -0.19
CA ASP A 853 -33.07 60.76 0.62
C ASP A 853 -32.05 59.84 1.35
N HIS A 854 -32.49 58.84 2.13
CA HIS A 854 -31.64 57.78 2.76
C HIS A 854 -30.72 56.95 1.84
N LEU A 855 -30.82 57.09 0.52
CA LEU A 855 -30.07 56.34 -0.51
C LEU A 855 -29.40 57.30 -1.52
N ASP A 856 -29.33 58.62 -1.23
CA ASP A 856 -28.80 59.64 -2.14
C ASP A 856 -27.85 60.65 -1.44
N PRO A 857 -26.51 60.47 -1.54
CA PRO A 857 -25.51 61.30 -0.84
C PRO A 857 -25.40 62.79 -1.25
N ASP A 858 -26.41 63.38 -1.89
CA ASP A 858 -26.51 64.75 -2.45
C ASP A 858 -28.02 65.10 -2.56
N SER A 859 -28.80 64.85 -1.49
CA SER A 859 -30.29 64.77 -1.45
C SER A 859 -31.05 65.97 -2.03
N ASP A 860 -30.42 67.14 -2.11
CA ASP A 860 -31.00 68.36 -2.68
C ASP A 860 -30.53 68.74 -4.10
N GLY A 861 -29.50 68.05 -4.60
CA GLY A 861 -28.92 68.21 -5.92
C GLY A 861 -28.09 69.49 -6.15
N ASP A 862 -27.63 70.20 -5.10
CA ASP A 862 -26.72 71.36 -5.20
C ASP A 862 -25.36 70.95 -5.79
N GLY A 863 -24.86 69.77 -5.45
CA GLY A 863 -23.50 69.30 -5.75
C GLY A 863 -22.50 69.48 -4.60
N LEU A 864 -23.00 69.51 -3.36
CA LEU A 864 -22.26 69.26 -2.13
C LEU A 864 -22.90 68.04 -1.49
N SER A 865 -22.09 67.03 -1.14
CA SER A 865 -22.63 65.83 -0.50
C SER A 865 -23.07 66.12 0.92
N ASP A 866 -24.15 65.48 1.35
CA ASP A 866 -24.78 65.69 2.65
C ASP A 866 -23.77 65.53 3.81
N ALA A 867 -22.79 64.63 3.64
CA ALA A 867 -21.72 64.37 4.61
C ALA A 867 -20.75 65.55 4.84
N GLU A 868 -20.65 66.49 3.89
CA GLU A 868 -19.90 67.74 4.07
C GLU A 868 -20.72 68.84 4.77
N GLU A 869 -22.05 68.67 4.85
CA GLU A 869 -23.04 69.64 5.33
C GLU A 869 -23.52 69.27 6.75
N GLY A 870 -24.04 68.05 6.89
CA GLY A 870 -24.64 67.45 8.07
C GLY A 870 -25.91 68.15 8.54
N THR A 871 -26.38 67.81 9.75
CA THR A 871 -27.58 68.35 10.44
C THR A 871 -27.52 69.84 10.86
N ARG A 872 -26.93 70.68 10.02
CA ARG A 872 -26.77 72.12 10.15
C ARG A 872 -27.90 72.86 9.43
N ASP A 873 -28.13 74.11 9.83
CA ASP A 873 -29.00 75.10 9.18
C ASP A 873 -28.21 76.42 9.15
N SER A 874 -27.84 76.88 7.95
CA SER A 874 -26.92 78.00 7.72
C SER A 874 -27.61 79.33 7.45
N ASP A 875 -28.84 79.31 6.92
CA ASP A 875 -29.70 80.49 6.69
C ASP A 875 -30.47 80.89 7.96
N CYS A 876 -30.82 79.90 8.79
CA CYS A 876 -31.72 79.94 9.95
C CYS A 876 -33.23 80.01 9.61
N ASP A 877 -33.66 79.38 8.50
CA ASP A 877 -35.05 79.23 8.06
C ASP A 877 -35.78 78.09 8.79
N GLY A 878 -35.09 76.98 9.04
CA GLY A 878 -35.59 75.77 9.71
C GLY A 878 -35.55 74.49 8.86
N THR A 879 -35.09 74.58 7.61
CA THR A 879 -34.65 73.45 6.78
C THR A 879 -33.16 73.18 7.05
N PRO A 880 -32.69 71.91 7.11
CA PRO A 880 -31.26 71.60 7.10
C PRO A 880 -30.55 72.01 5.81
N ASP A 881 -29.22 72.14 5.86
CA ASP A 881 -28.39 72.49 4.69
C ASP A 881 -28.52 71.41 3.58
N TRP A 882 -28.46 70.11 3.93
CA TRP A 882 -28.70 68.94 3.05
C TRP A 882 -30.13 68.81 2.45
N LEU A 883 -31.01 69.76 2.73
CA LEU A 883 -32.37 69.83 2.17
C LEU A 883 -32.70 71.25 1.62
N ASP A 884 -31.71 72.15 1.47
CA ASP A 884 -31.90 73.54 1.01
C ASP A 884 -30.96 73.98 -0.13
N PRO A 885 -31.37 73.76 -1.41
CA PRO A 885 -30.56 74.09 -2.58
C PRO A 885 -30.57 75.60 -2.89
N GLU A 886 -31.01 76.44 -1.94
CA GLU A 886 -30.84 77.88 -1.93
C GLU A 886 -30.12 78.40 -0.65
N GLN A 887 -29.08 77.70 -0.14
CA GLN A 887 -28.16 78.01 1.02
C GLN A 887 -27.65 79.47 1.23
N GLY A 888 -28.09 80.46 0.46
CA GLY A 888 -27.59 81.84 0.36
C GLY A 888 -28.01 82.81 1.48
N GLY A 889 -28.22 82.34 2.70
CA GLY A 889 -28.68 83.11 3.86
C GLY A 889 -27.58 83.75 4.74
N ASP A 890 -27.95 84.76 5.54
CA ASP A 890 -27.18 85.16 6.72
C ASP A 890 -28.11 85.44 7.92
N CYS A 891 -27.97 84.65 9.00
CA CYS A 891 -28.88 84.61 10.18
C CYS A 891 -29.07 85.93 10.99
N GLU A 892 -28.65 87.11 10.49
CA GLU A 892 -28.73 88.42 11.16
C GLU A 892 -29.90 89.33 10.68
N ALA A 893 -31.15 88.83 10.55
CA ALA A 893 -32.29 89.77 10.41
C ALA A 893 -33.73 89.34 10.82
N ARG A 894 -34.06 89.22 12.13
CA ARG A 894 -35.13 90.03 12.79
C ARG A 894 -35.37 89.82 14.31
N PRO A 895 -36.06 90.77 15.00
CA PRO A 895 -36.01 90.90 16.47
C PRO A 895 -37.20 90.25 17.24
N PRO A 896 -37.04 89.96 18.55
CA PRO A 896 -37.95 89.10 19.30
C PRO A 896 -39.16 89.79 19.97
N ALA A 897 -40.24 89.03 20.15
CA ALA A 897 -41.33 89.28 21.09
C ALA A 897 -42.08 87.97 21.39
N GLN A 898 -42.67 87.69 22.57
CA GLN A 898 -42.65 88.27 23.92
C GLN A 898 -43.26 87.20 24.88
N GLU A 899 -43.05 87.29 26.19
CA GLU A 899 -43.44 86.24 27.17
C GLU A 899 -44.97 86.03 27.34
N GLY A 900 -45.42 84.78 27.57
CA GLY A 900 -46.77 84.51 28.12
C GLY A 900 -47.14 83.01 28.24
N PRO A 901 -47.75 82.50 29.34
CA PRO A 901 -47.43 81.12 29.76
C PRO A 901 -48.59 80.16 30.13
N GLN A 902 -48.31 78.86 29.96
CA GLN A 902 -48.73 77.71 30.81
C GLN A 902 -50.21 77.27 30.88
N ILE A 903 -50.38 75.94 31.11
CA ILE A 903 -51.61 75.13 31.34
C ILE A 903 -52.61 75.04 30.15
N GLY A 904 -53.34 73.94 29.90
CA GLY A 904 -53.31 72.59 30.50
C GLY A 904 -54.70 71.92 30.60
N TYR A 905 -54.74 70.58 30.51
CA TYR A 905 -55.86 69.64 30.77
C TYR A 905 -57.00 69.42 29.73
N THR A 906 -57.12 68.14 29.33
CA THR A 906 -58.36 67.33 29.08
C THR A 906 -59.40 67.75 28.03
N GLY A 907 -59.29 67.15 26.85
CA GLY A 907 -60.13 66.04 26.36
C GLY A 907 -61.61 65.86 26.78
N CYS A 908 -62.46 65.63 25.76
CA CYS A 908 -63.57 64.66 25.79
C CYS A 908 -64.03 64.31 24.36
N ALA A 909 -64.40 63.06 24.12
CA ALA A 909 -64.88 62.59 22.81
C ALA A 909 -66.37 62.92 22.56
N CYS A 910 -66.77 63.00 21.28
CA CYS A 910 -67.83 62.16 20.67
C CYS A 910 -68.39 62.70 19.32
N GLY A 911 -68.01 62.05 18.21
CA GLY A 911 -69.00 61.38 17.34
C GLY A 911 -69.50 62.02 16.01
N HIS A 912 -69.93 61.09 15.14
CA HIS A 912 -70.97 61.18 14.10
C HIS A 912 -70.61 61.57 12.64
N SER A 913 -70.47 60.51 11.82
CA SER A 913 -71.12 60.29 10.51
C SER A 913 -70.82 61.18 9.28
N SER A 914 -70.41 60.49 8.20
CA SER A 914 -70.32 60.92 6.79
C SER A 914 -71.65 61.45 6.21
N PRO A 915 -71.66 62.15 5.04
CA PRO A 915 -71.72 61.41 3.76
C PRO A 915 -71.20 62.10 2.45
N ALA A 916 -70.77 61.25 1.49
CA ALA A 916 -70.79 61.41 0.01
C ALA A 916 -70.01 62.57 -0.68
N GLY A 917 -69.50 62.43 -1.92
CA GLY A 917 -69.40 61.25 -2.81
C GLY A 917 -69.54 61.57 -4.32
N GLY A 918 -68.85 60.82 -5.21
CA GLY A 918 -68.93 60.97 -6.69
C GLY A 918 -67.59 60.74 -7.43
N TRP A 919 -67.51 60.38 -8.72
CA TRP A 919 -68.50 60.00 -9.75
C TRP A 919 -67.83 59.11 -10.85
N LEU A 920 -68.64 58.33 -11.59
CA LEU A 920 -68.33 57.44 -12.76
C LEU A 920 -67.20 57.93 -13.72
N ALA A 921 -66.25 57.14 -14.23
CA ALA A 921 -66.25 55.82 -14.93
C ALA A 921 -66.78 55.79 -16.40
N LEU A 922 -65.93 55.43 -17.40
CA LEU A 922 -66.30 54.59 -18.59
C LEU A 922 -65.13 54.20 -19.56
N ALA A 923 -65.05 52.90 -19.92
CA ALA A 923 -64.71 52.20 -21.19
C ALA A 923 -63.84 52.87 -22.32
N GLY A 924 -62.99 52.17 -23.08
CA GLY A 924 -62.83 50.73 -23.39
C GLY A 924 -62.36 50.48 -24.85
N LEU A 925 -62.36 49.20 -25.31
CA LEU A 925 -62.08 48.70 -26.70
C LEU A 925 -60.57 48.69 -27.10
N LEU A 926 -60.01 47.77 -27.92
CA LEU A 926 -60.58 46.71 -28.79
C LEU A 926 -59.60 45.54 -29.07
N ALA A 927 -60.19 44.37 -29.37
CA ALA A 927 -59.65 43.06 -29.79
C ALA A 927 -58.52 43.01 -30.89
N TRP A 928 -57.89 41.87 -31.27
CA TRP A 928 -58.52 40.58 -31.65
C TRP A 928 -57.54 39.43 -32.08
N ARG A 929 -58.08 38.19 -32.19
CA ARG A 929 -57.60 36.97 -32.92
C ARG A 929 -56.49 36.09 -32.30
N ARG A 930 -56.55 34.73 -32.34
CA ARG A 930 -57.62 33.76 -32.74
C ARG A 930 -57.29 32.27 -32.36
N ARG A 931 -58.26 31.55 -31.73
CA ARG A 931 -58.58 30.06 -31.81
C ARG A 931 -57.43 29.03 -31.81
N GLY A 932 -57.40 27.96 -30.99
CA GLY A 932 -58.27 27.50 -29.89
C GLY A 932 -59.38 26.47 -30.23
N ARG A 933 -59.42 25.31 -29.53
CA ARG A 933 -60.50 24.28 -29.37
C ARG A 933 -59.95 23.03 -28.62
N GLN A 934 -60.64 22.22 -27.79
CA GLN A 934 -62.09 22.05 -27.48
C GLN A 934 -62.41 21.74 -25.97
N THR A 935 -63.38 22.47 -25.42
CA THR A 935 -64.55 22.08 -24.57
C THR A 935 -64.88 20.59 -24.30
N PRO A 936 -65.77 20.24 -23.30
CA PRO A 936 -66.19 20.95 -22.05
C PRO A 936 -66.60 20.08 -20.81
N ARG A 937 -67.02 20.74 -19.70
CA ARG A 937 -68.28 20.58 -18.87
C ARG A 937 -68.15 20.29 -17.35
N ALA A 938 -68.86 21.13 -16.58
CA ALA A 938 -69.25 21.02 -15.15
C ALA A 938 -70.49 20.09 -14.96
N PRO A 939 -71.08 19.85 -13.74
CA PRO A 939 -70.94 20.60 -12.46
C PRO A 939 -70.96 19.78 -11.13
N ALA A 940 -70.96 20.50 -10.00
CA ALA A 940 -71.21 20.07 -8.60
C ALA A 940 -72.69 19.61 -8.35
N PRO A 941 -73.22 19.32 -7.10
CA PRO A 941 -72.65 19.50 -5.75
C PRO A 941 -73.05 18.50 -4.60
N GLN A 942 -72.56 18.78 -3.37
CA GLN A 942 -73.18 18.54 -2.03
C GLN A 942 -73.21 17.15 -1.33
N THR A 943 -73.32 17.20 0.01
CA THR A 943 -73.23 16.13 1.05
C THR A 943 -74.58 15.43 1.34
N PRO A 944 -74.69 14.27 2.07
CA PRO A 944 -74.74 14.29 3.57
C PRO A 944 -74.50 12.96 4.40
N ARG A 945 -74.09 13.12 5.68
CA ARG A 945 -74.43 12.37 6.95
C ARG A 945 -74.47 10.81 7.08
N ALA A 946 -73.95 10.31 8.22
CA ALA A 946 -73.94 8.92 8.75
C ALA A 946 -75.30 8.37 9.30
N PRO A 947 -75.50 7.06 9.62
CA PRO A 947 -75.11 6.47 10.95
C PRO A 947 -74.95 4.90 11.13
N ALA A 948 -74.13 4.44 12.13
CA ALA A 948 -74.34 3.41 13.20
C ALA A 948 -74.99 1.97 12.97
N PRO A 949 -74.97 0.99 13.94
CA PRO A 949 -73.87 0.37 14.74
C PRO A 949 -74.03 -1.15 15.19
N GLN A 950 -73.08 -1.67 16.03
CA GLN A 950 -73.21 -2.65 17.18
C GLN A 950 -72.98 -4.21 17.13
N THR A 951 -71.85 -4.66 17.74
CA THR A 951 -71.66 -5.74 18.78
C THR A 951 -71.83 -7.25 18.47
N PRO A 952 -71.33 -8.23 19.29
CA PRO A 952 -70.73 -8.21 20.66
C PRO A 952 -69.35 -8.98 20.78
N ARG A 953 -68.72 -9.39 21.93
CA ARG A 953 -69.13 -9.52 23.37
C ARG A 953 -68.03 -9.33 24.48
N ALA A 954 -67.70 -10.37 25.30
CA ALA A 954 -66.92 -10.32 26.58
C ALA A 954 -66.51 -11.77 27.06
N PRO A 955 -65.65 -12.06 28.09
CA PRO A 955 -65.47 -11.32 29.38
C PRO A 955 -64.07 -11.23 30.10
N ARG A 956 -63.99 -10.28 31.07
CA ARG A 956 -63.12 -10.05 32.28
C ARG A 956 -62.06 -11.13 32.69
N THR A 957 -60.88 -10.82 33.29
CA THR A 957 -60.54 -10.00 34.52
C THR A 957 -59.02 -9.77 34.68
N THR A 958 -58.38 -8.88 35.49
CA THR A 958 -58.58 -7.54 36.15
C THR A 958 -57.33 -7.15 37.00
N GLY A 959 -56.85 -5.89 37.01
CA GLY A 959 -55.94 -5.34 38.06
C GLY A 959 -54.70 -4.52 37.57
N GLY A 960 -54.11 -3.70 38.46
CA GLY A 960 -52.88 -2.87 38.29
C GLY A 960 -52.63 -2.02 39.56
N PRO A 961 -51.81 -0.92 39.59
CA PRO A 961 -50.72 -0.45 38.69
C PRO A 961 -49.47 0.13 39.47
N VAL A 962 -48.62 0.99 38.84
CA VAL A 962 -47.82 2.15 39.40
C VAL A 962 -46.27 2.07 39.65
N LEU A 963 -45.52 2.96 38.94
CA LEU A 963 -44.19 3.65 39.16
C LEU A 963 -42.90 2.84 39.49
N ARG A 964 -41.69 3.06 38.90
CA ARG A 964 -40.87 4.24 38.45
C ARG A 964 -39.91 4.79 39.54
N TRP A 965 -38.58 4.72 39.30
CA TRP A 965 -37.45 5.62 39.65
C TRP A 965 -36.11 4.83 39.80
N ALA A 966 -34.98 5.48 39.54
CA ALA A 966 -33.59 4.95 39.61
C ALA A 966 -32.79 5.66 40.75
N PRO A 967 -31.44 5.68 40.83
CA PRO A 967 -30.36 4.86 40.22
C PRO A 967 -29.33 4.36 41.30
N VAL A 968 -28.03 4.25 40.94
CA VAL A 968 -26.80 4.22 41.79
C VAL A 968 -26.20 2.84 42.20
N GLY A 969 -24.90 2.66 41.94
CA GLY A 969 -24.01 1.60 42.50
C GLY A 969 -23.29 2.08 43.78
N PRO A 970 -21.97 1.88 43.98
CA PRO A 970 -21.04 0.92 43.38
C PRO A 970 -20.42 -0.03 44.44
N GLY A 971 -19.47 -0.88 44.03
CA GLY A 971 -18.40 -1.38 44.92
C GLY A 971 -18.38 -2.88 45.25
N GLY A 972 -17.25 -3.53 44.95
CA GLY A 972 -16.79 -4.75 45.63
C GLY A 972 -15.96 -4.40 46.88
N PRO A 973 -14.95 -5.20 47.28
CA PRO A 973 -14.59 -6.55 46.83
C PRO A 973 -14.39 -7.55 48.00
N ARG A 974 -14.05 -8.82 47.70
CA ARG A 974 -12.92 -9.58 48.33
C ARG A 974 -12.84 -11.04 47.88
N ALA A 975 -11.61 -11.55 47.80
CA ALA A 975 -11.27 -12.93 47.45
C ALA A 975 -11.37 -13.91 48.66
N PRO A 976 -11.54 -15.22 48.42
CA PRO A 976 -11.47 -16.28 49.43
C PRO A 976 -10.18 -17.12 49.38
N ALA A 977 -9.76 -17.64 50.54
CA ALA A 977 -8.84 -18.78 50.70
C ALA A 977 -8.86 -19.25 52.17
N PRO A 978 -8.56 -20.52 52.51
CA PRO A 978 -8.64 -21.76 51.71
C PRO A 978 -9.44 -22.88 52.45
N ASP A 979 -9.19 -24.13 52.09
CA ASP A 979 -9.40 -25.40 52.83
C ASP A 979 -10.83 -25.84 53.22
N LEU A 980 -11.28 -26.94 52.57
CA LEU A 980 -11.76 -28.14 53.25
C LEU A 980 -11.65 -29.41 52.38
#